data_AF-A0A9P7HBR0-F1
#
_entry.id   AF-A0A9P7HBR0-F1
#
_cell.length_a   1.000
_cell.length_b   1.000
_cell.length_c   1.000
_cell.angle_alpha   90.00
_cell.angle_beta   90.00
_cell.angle_gamma   90.00
#
_symmetry.space_group_name_H-M   'P 1'
#
loop_
_entity.id
_entity.type
_entity.pdbx_description
1 polymer ?
#
loop_
_entity_poly.entity_id
_entity_poly.type
_entity_poly.pdbx_seq_one_letter_code
_entity_poly.pdbx_strand_id
1 'polypeptide(L)'
;MAGKKKRSKKTTASRGPTALAKARGSGFEEYFADPPMTPDEAKEEKEEIYDPDLPFAERMQSCIQRFRSRRRLQADRGLYFNDYLFLGGVDCTPGAFGGLSQQELKDLTPAQRREATATDVIWANDSAGAKFYNGDESDWSVDFTGVAAGFFSGSLVRLSSFEHKRMLEGITTVENFLRYILQHDVCPEYEDDVKSALEVCETATVEWPMVRKLYSLLPGYFNLAAAELFCPENTTKDSWSFQQFTRPKNFDATSVFFTAFALMDEPQLFENLTTKEPSITREFTCTLELVQIFRPDDDIIKRVKSLVIGDKAAHQVPVGKAVFKQGVIEDDWENPIVDCPIDEERMTLFFDDALLENMTPGMKLTATICELDAGLRFVKAVEIIVPSFYVYLPQEMMRSYKEPKETDRPAPSPTASTTRVVTLRPACEWRFQTSQSSPVIVRLLAGTAEKDGVELGPKNAYTFAGIKSKILTWHGCELEIDGRCDAESVAEYANPTDNPANTYMNLHGQLNDMRQTAAREGKEGPRVLIVGPADVGKSTVARTLTSYATRQGYQPLVVNVNPREGLLSLPGTLSASVLATVMDPEAVDGWGSTPTSGPSSVPVKLPLVFYYGRASPDEDPDFYRELTSKLAGSVSARLSEDEDVKKSGVIIDGMGLPEQSKDGFELVAHIVDEFSVNVIIVIGSTTISSELSRRFSTERTSLGEPISIVPIDKSDGVAIRDEAFLQHVREAAIKEYFFGDSRRTLSPLIQQVDFDNVTVYHNSDEHSPNGQGVTREDPSSPMQHWTFAIMHATPKESPDSVRAASVMGFLYVSDVDEERRKIKLLAPVSGRLGDQPLVWGKWPEPFINLLG
;
A
#
# COMPACT_ATOMS: atom_id res chain seq x y z
N MET A 1 -46.07 41.46 28.74
CA MET A 1 -46.64 40.09 28.74
C MET A 1 -46.90 39.68 27.29
N ALA A 2 -46.16 38.70 26.78
CA ALA A 2 -46.49 37.97 25.57
C ALA A 2 -45.91 36.56 25.74
N GLY A 3 -46.78 35.57 25.91
CA GLY A 3 -46.43 34.22 26.35
C GLY A 3 -45.64 33.44 25.31
N LYS A 4 -44.51 32.85 25.74
CA LYS A 4 -43.81 31.80 25.00
C LYS A 4 -44.71 30.57 24.89
N LYS A 5 -45.19 30.24 23.69
CA LYS A 5 -45.80 28.94 23.37
C LYS A 5 -44.74 27.84 23.55
N LYS A 6 -44.94 26.96 24.53
CA LYS A 6 -44.20 25.69 24.67
C LYS A 6 -44.45 24.84 23.41
N ARG A 7 -43.39 24.50 22.66
CA ARG A 7 -43.43 23.43 21.65
C ARG A 7 -43.77 22.11 22.37
N SER A 8 -44.85 21.45 21.98
CA SER A 8 -45.20 20.12 22.49
C SER A 8 -44.13 19.11 22.04
N LYS A 9 -43.75 18.20 22.94
CA LYS A 9 -42.97 17.02 22.59
C LYS A 9 -43.80 16.18 21.63
N LYS A 10 -43.31 15.95 20.41
CA LYS A 10 -43.87 14.95 19.49
C LYS A 10 -43.90 13.60 20.23
N THR A 11 -45.09 13.03 20.36
CA THR A 11 -45.32 11.71 20.95
C THR A 11 -44.77 10.62 20.03
N THR A 12 -44.39 9.50 20.66
CA THR A 12 -43.81 8.28 20.09
C THR A 12 -44.57 7.68 18.90
N ALA A 13 -45.81 8.11 18.65
CA ALA A 13 -46.68 7.63 17.58
C ALA A 13 -46.22 8.03 16.15
N SER A 14 -45.31 9.00 15.98
CA SER A 14 -44.89 9.46 14.65
C SER A 14 -43.73 8.66 14.04
N ARG A 15 -43.34 7.51 14.62
CA ARG A 15 -42.13 6.75 14.22
C ARG A 15 -42.40 5.31 13.80
N GLY A 16 -43.67 4.93 13.64
CA GLY A 16 -44.07 3.53 13.52
C GLY A 16 -44.13 2.86 14.90
N PRO A 17 -45.10 1.96 15.14
CA PRO A 17 -45.36 1.37 16.46
C PRO A 17 -44.19 0.56 17.05
N THR A 18 -43.22 0.12 16.24
CA THR A 18 -42.09 -0.75 16.64
C THR A 18 -40.70 -0.07 16.63
N ALA A 19 -40.59 1.22 16.30
CA ALA A 19 -39.29 1.88 16.24
C ALA A 19 -38.63 2.05 17.63
N LEU A 20 -37.39 1.57 17.79
CA LEU A 20 -36.65 1.65 19.05
C LEU A 20 -36.50 3.09 19.54
N ALA A 21 -36.99 3.36 20.76
CA ALA A 21 -36.81 4.64 21.43
C ALA A 21 -35.31 5.00 21.55
N LYS A 22 -34.95 6.29 21.50
CA LYS A 22 -33.54 6.75 21.64
C LYS A 22 -32.82 6.17 22.87
N ALA A 23 -33.57 5.80 23.92
CA ALA A 23 -33.08 5.25 25.18
C ALA A 23 -33.00 3.71 25.25
N ARG A 24 -33.40 2.94 24.22
CA ARG A 24 -33.47 1.46 24.24
C ARG A 24 -32.35 0.75 23.47
N GLY A 25 -31.16 1.33 23.39
CA GLY A 25 -29.99 0.65 22.78
C GLY A 25 -29.93 0.72 21.24
N SER A 26 -29.02 -0.06 20.66
CA SER A 26 -28.74 -0.18 19.22
C SER A 26 -29.41 -1.38 18.55
N GLY A 27 -29.86 -2.38 19.32
CA GLY A 27 -30.42 -3.63 18.79
C GLY A 27 -29.39 -4.74 18.61
N PHE A 28 -28.17 -4.55 19.15
CA PHE A 28 -27.04 -5.48 19.08
C PHE A 28 -26.46 -5.80 20.46
N GLU A 29 -27.18 -5.45 21.53
CA GLU A 29 -26.80 -5.82 22.90
C GLU A 29 -26.95 -7.34 23.13
N GLU A 30 -26.08 -7.94 23.96
CA GLU A 30 -25.95 -9.39 24.21
C GLU A 30 -27.25 -10.13 24.58
N TYR A 31 -28.26 -9.42 25.08
CA TYR A 31 -29.57 -9.97 25.44
C TYR A 31 -30.73 -9.22 24.78
N PHE A 32 -30.46 -8.55 23.66
CA PHE A 32 -31.47 -7.83 22.91
C PHE A 32 -32.46 -8.82 22.29
N ALA A 33 -33.73 -8.68 22.67
CA ALA A 33 -34.85 -9.38 22.05
C ALA A 33 -35.77 -8.36 21.39
N ASP A 34 -36.23 -8.67 20.19
CA ASP A 34 -37.24 -7.84 19.53
C ASP A 34 -38.52 -7.78 20.36
N PRO A 35 -39.17 -6.61 20.44
CA PRO A 35 -40.45 -6.50 21.13
C PRO A 35 -41.48 -7.42 20.44
N PRO A 36 -42.36 -8.08 21.20
CA PRO A 36 -43.37 -8.97 20.63
C PRO A 36 -44.28 -8.18 19.69
N MET A 37 -44.53 -8.77 18.52
CA MET A 37 -45.37 -8.19 17.48
C MET A 37 -46.86 -8.28 17.86
N THR A 38 -47.65 -7.28 17.48
CA THR A 38 -49.09 -7.33 17.67
C THR A 38 -49.75 -8.30 16.66
N PRO A 39 -50.92 -8.90 16.96
CA PRO A 39 -51.60 -9.80 16.02
C PRO A 39 -51.91 -9.16 14.66
N ASP A 40 -52.21 -7.86 14.64
CA ASP A 40 -52.48 -7.12 13.40
C ASP A 40 -51.21 -6.93 12.57
N GLU A 41 -50.07 -6.62 13.20
CA GLU A 41 -48.77 -6.53 12.51
C GLU A 41 -48.29 -7.89 11.99
N ALA A 42 -48.52 -8.97 12.74
CA ALA A 42 -48.18 -10.33 12.31
C ALA A 42 -49.03 -10.77 11.12
N LYS A 43 -50.29 -10.33 11.09
CA LYS A 43 -51.19 -10.54 9.96
C LYS A 43 -50.76 -9.72 8.74
N GLU A 44 -50.42 -8.44 8.91
CA GLU A 44 -49.90 -7.57 7.84
C GLU A 44 -48.61 -8.14 7.24
N GLU A 45 -47.65 -8.55 8.08
CA GLU A 45 -46.40 -9.14 7.57
C GLU A 45 -46.67 -10.43 6.78
N LYS A 46 -47.57 -11.29 7.24
CA LYS A 46 -47.88 -12.57 6.58
C LYS A 46 -48.72 -12.45 5.31
N GLU A 47 -49.71 -11.57 5.29
CA GLU A 47 -50.71 -11.48 4.20
C GLU A 47 -50.39 -10.37 3.18
N GLU A 48 -49.50 -9.42 3.49
CA GLU A 48 -49.25 -8.26 2.61
C GLU A 48 -47.78 -8.04 2.24
N ILE A 49 -46.81 -8.48 3.05
CA ILE A 49 -45.39 -8.05 2.90
C ILE A 49 -44.46 -9.23 2.61
N TYR A 50 -44.68 -10.34 3.30
CA TYR A 50 -43.94 -11.60 3.14
C TYR A 50 -44.85 -12.71 2.61
N ASP A 51 -45.96 -12.34 1.95
CA ASP A 51 -46.84 -13.31 1.33
C ASP A 51 -46.05 -14.15 0.29
N PRO A 52 -46.07 -15.49 0.36
CA PRO A 52 -45.33 -16.35 -0.57
C PRO A 52 -45.66 -16.13 -2.05
N ASP A 53 -46.84 -15.56 -2.37
CA ASP A 53 -47.22 -15.21 -3.74
C ASP A 53 -46.46 -13.98 -4.29
N LEU A 54 -45.78 -13.21 -3.42
CA LEU A 54 -44.92 -12.10 -3.83
C LEU A 54 -43.53 -12.59 -4.27
N PRO A 55 -42.92 -11.96 -5.29
CA PRO A 55 -41.56 -12.28 -5.71
C PRO A 55 -40.56 -12.21 -4.56
N PHE A 56 -39.61 -13.14 -4.53
CA PHE A 56 -38.56 -13.20 -3.51
C PHE A 56 -37.81 -11.87 -3.35
N ALA A 57 -37.47 -11.22 -4.46
CA ALA A 57 -36.77 -9.93 -4.47
C ALA A 57 -37.53 -8.83 -3.71
N GLU A 58 -38.87 -8.76 -3.85
CA GLU A 58 -39.69 -7.76 -3.19
C GLU A 58 -39.80 -8.02 -1.68
N ARG A 59 -39.96 -9.29 -1.28
CA ARG A 59 -39.98 -9.71 0.12
C ARG A 59 -38.64 -9.41 0.80
N MET A 60 -37.54 -9.76 0.14
CA MET A 60 -36.18 -9.56 0.68
C MET A 60 -35.81 -8.08 0.78
N GLN A 61 -36.11 -7.27 -0.24
CA GLN A 61 -35.89 -5.83 -0.20
C GLN A 61 -36.66 -5.19 0.96
N SER A 62 -37.92 -5.58 1.14
CA SER A 62 -38.76 -5.11 2.27
C SER A 62 -38.19 -5.54 3.62
N CYS A 63 -37.64 -6.75 3.73
CA CYS A 63 -36.95 -7.24 4.91
C CYS A 63 -35.72 -6.39 5.27
N ILE A 64 -34.81 -6.15 4.33
CA ILE A 64 -33.59 -5.35 4.54
C ILE A 64 -33.93 -3.94 5.04
N GLN A 65 -34.90 -3.28 4.38
CA GLN A 65 -35.33 -1.94 4.74
C GLN A 65 -35.95 -1.90 6.15
N ARG A 66 -36.78 -2.90 6.48
CA ARG A 66 -37.37 -3.03 7.83
C ARG A 66 -36.29 -3.29 8.88
N PHE A 67 -35.32 -4.18 8.60
CA PHE A 67 -34.20 -4.47 9.50
C PHE A 67 -33.38 -3.20 9.80
N ARG A 68 -32.97 -2.44 8.78
CA ARG A 68 -32.27 -1.15 8.95
C ARG A 68 -33.08 -0.13 9.74
N SER A 69 -34.41 -0.13 9.59
CA SER A 69 -35.28 0.79 10.34
C SER A 69 -35.40 0.43 11.82
N ARG A 70 -35.31 -0.87 12.15
CA ARG A 70 -35.45 -1.40 13.51
C ARG A 70 -34.11 -1.48 14.25
N ARG A 71 -32.98 -1.47 13.54
CA ARG A 71 -31.63 -1.53 14.11
C ARG A 71 -30.88 -0.21 13.97
N ARG A 72 -29.93 0.07 14.86
CA ARG A 72 -28.98 1.19 14.70
C ARG A 72 -27.61 0.63 14.36
N LEU A 73 -27.32 0.60 13.07
CA LEU A 73 -26.01 0.24 12.51
C LEU A 73 -24.99 1.37 12.78
N GLN A 74 -24.55 1.51 14.03
CA GLN A 74 -23.52 2.48 14.46
C GLN A 74 -22.11 1.94 14.14
N ALA A 75 -21.13 2.84 13.99
CA ALA A 75 -19.74 2.50 13.69
C ALA A 75 -19.60 1.65 12.41
N ASP A 76 -18.75 0.62 12.43
CA ASP A 76 -18.42 -0.19 11.26
C ASP A 76 -19.54 -1.17 10.85
N ARG A 77 -20.57 -1.38 11.69
CA ARG A 77 -21.67 -2.34 11.37
C ARG A 77 -22.43 -1.99 10.09
N GLY A 78 -22.59 -0.70 9.80
CA GLY A 78 -23.20 -0.27 8.54
C GLY A 78 -22.37 -0.68 7.33
N LEU A 79 -21.04 -0.57 7.43
CA LEU A 79 -20.10 -0.99 6.40
C LEU A 79 -20.17 -2.51 6.19
N TYR A 80 -20.08 -3.29 7.28
CA TYR A 80 -20.17 -4.76 7.22
C TYR A 80 -21.47 -5.24 6.59
N PHE A 81 -22.60 -4.64 6.99
CA PHE A 81 -23.90 -5.04 6.46
C PHE A 81 -24.05 -4.68 4.98
N ASN A 82 -23.63 -3.47 4.57
CA ASN A 82 -23.64 -3.08 3.16
C ASN A 82 -22.80 -4.03 2.30
N ASP A 83 -21.65 -4.45 2.81
CA ASP A 83 -20.72 -5.30 2.07
C ASP A 83 -21.23 -6.74 1.94
N TYR A 84 -21.80 -7.29 3.02
CA TYR A 84 -22.53 -8.57 2.99
C TYR A 84 -23.67 -8.55 1.96
N LEU A 85 -24.50 -7.49 1.98
CA LEU A 85 -25.61 -7.33 1.03
C LEU A 85 -25.12 -7.20 -0.42
N PHE A 86 -24.04 -6.45 -0.65
CA PHE A 86 -23.43 -6.32 -1.98
C PHE A 86 -22.99 -7.68 -2.54
N LEU A 87 -22.36 -8.53 -1.72
CA LEU A 87 -21.97 -9.88 -2.15
C LEU A 87 -23.18 -10.76 -2.47
N GLY A 88 -24.31 -10.53 -1.81
CA GLY A 88 -25.60 -11.13 -2.15
C GLY A 88 -26.32 -10.47 -3.33
N GLY A 89 -25.65 -9.60 -4.10
CA GLY A 89 -26.21 -8.98 -5.31
C GLY A 89 -27.15 -7.80 -5.04
N VAL A 90 -27.17 -7.23 -3.83
CA VAL A 90 -28.01 -6.08 -3.48
C VAL A 90 -27.27 -4.78 -3.74
N ASP A 91 -27.89 -3.86 -4.48
CA ASP A 91 -27.35 -2.54 -4.70
C ASP A 91 -27.57 -1.66 -3.47
N CYS A 92 -26.49 -1.37 -2.75
CA CYS A 92 -26.48 -0.51 -1.56
C CYS A 92 -26.07 0.95 -1.89
N THR A 93 -25.97 1.33 -3.17
CA THR A 93 -25.60 2.68 -3.56
C THR A 93 -26.75 3.67 -3.33
N PRO A 94 -26.48 4.87 -2.78
CA PRO A 94 -27.51 5.88 -2.65
C PRO A 94 -28.01 6.29 -4.05
N GLY A 95 -29.26 5.97 -4.38
CA GLY A 95 -29.83 6.26 -5.70
C GLY A 95 -29.71 7.74 -6.08
N ALA A 96 -29.36 8.01 -7.35
CA ALA A 96 -29.27 9.35 -7.92
C ALA A 96 -30.62 10.09 -8.01
N PHE A 97 -31.73 9.42 -7.68
CA PHE A 97 -33.10 9.94 -7.74
C PHE A 97 -33.70 10.33 -6.37
N GLY A 98 -32.89 10.81 -5.44
CA GLY A 98 -33.34 11.45 -4.19
C GLY A 98 -33.86 12.89 -4.36
N GLY A 99 -34.61 13.17 -5.44
CA GLY A 99 -35.05 14.52 -5.84
C GLY A 99 -36.32 15.04 -5.17
N LEU A 100 -36.82 14.37 -4.12
CA LEU A 100 -38.04 14.81 -3.42
C LEU A 100 -37.70 15.87 -2.37
N SER A 101 -38.39 17.00 -2.44
CA SER A 101 -38.28 18.08 -1.45
C SER A 101 -38.73 17.60 -0.05
N GLN A 102 -38.25 18.25 1.01
CA GLN A 102 -38.70 17.98 2.39
C GLN A 102 -40.22 18.19 2.60
N GLN A 103 -40.91 18.82 1.65
CA GLN A 103 -42.35 19.05 1.65
C GLN A 103 -43.08 17.84 1.06
N GLU A 104 -42.62 17.31 -0.07
CA GLU A 104 -43.19 16.10 -0.69
C GLU A 104 -42.98 14.85 0.18
N LEU A 105 -41.80 14.75 0.83
CA LEU A 105 -41.53 13.73 1.84
C LEU A 105 -42.44 13.84 3.08
N LYS A 106 -43.19 14.94 3.29
CA LYS A 106 -44.13 15.09 4.41
C LYS A 106 -45.56 14.68 4.08
N ASP A 107 -45.87 14.47 2.79
CA ASP A 107 -47.21 14.12 2.33
C ASP A 107 -47.36 12.63 2.01
N LEU A 108 -46.24 11.91 1.85
CA LEU A 108 -46.20 10.46 1.70
C LEU A 108 -46.56 9.71 3.00
N THR A 109 -47.12 8.50 2.90
CA THR A 109 -47.28 7.59 4.05
C THR A 109 -45.92 7.14 4.60
N PRO A 110 -45.82 6.65 5.85
CA PRO A 110 -44.56 6.10 6.36
C PRO A 110 -43.98 4.98 5.49
N ALA A 111 -44.82 4.16 4.84
CA ALA A 111 -44.39 3.15 3.88
C ALA A 111 -43.77 3.77 2.62
N GLN A 112 -44.47 4.70 1.98
CA GLN A 112 -44.01 5.36 0.76
C GLN A 112 -42.77 6.26 0.97
N ARG A 113 -42.60 6.85 2.15
CA ARG A 113 -41.35 7.56 2.50
C ARG A 113 -40.16 6.62 2.63
N ARG A 114 -40.39 5.40 3.15
CA ARG A 114 -39.33 4.39 3.32
C ARG A 114 -38.85 3.93 1.96
N GLU A 115 -39.76 3.63 1.05
CA GLU A 115 -39.47 3.29 -0.34
C GLU A 115 -38.73 4.43 -1.07
N ALA A 116 -39.20 5.67 -0.95
CA ALA A 116 -38.59 6.85 -1.57
C ALA A 116 -37.22 7.27 -0.97
N THR A 117 -36.79 6.68 0.15
CA THR A 117 -35.49 6.95 0.79
C THR A 117 -34.63 5.69 0.95
N ALA A 118 -35.08 4.57 0.36
CA ALA A 118 -34.37 3.31 0.40
C ALA A 118 -33.06 3.41 -0.37
N THR A 119 -31.98 2.93 0.24
CA THR A 119 -30.65 2.84 -0.38
C THR A 119 -30.31 1.41 -0.80
N ASP A 120 -31.15 0.44 -0.45
CA ASP A 120 -30.98 -0.98 -0.74
C ASP A 120 -32.01 -1.39 -1.79
N VAL A 121 -31.54 -1.66 -2.99
CA VAL A 121 -32.35 -2.04 -4.15
C VAL A 121 -31.96 -3.45 -4.59
N ILE A 122 -32.97 -4.31 -4.70
CA ILE A 122 -32.87 -5.59 -5.38
C ILE A 122 -33.58 -5.39 -6.71
N TRP A 123 -32.83 -5.51 -7.81
CA TRP A 123 -33.38 -5.22 -9.12
C TRP A 123 -34.35 -6.34 -9.54
N ALA A 124 -35.48 -5.95 -10.13
CA ALA A 124 -36.49 -6.87 -10.65
C ALA A 124 -36.43 -6.99 -12.19
N ASN A 125 -35.39 -6.42 -12.79
CA ASN A 125 -35.14 -6.38 -14.23
C ASN A 125 -33.65 -6.07 -14.50
N ASP A 126 -33.23 -6.23 -15.76
CA ASP A 126 -31.83 -6.02 -16.20
C ASP A 126 -31.36 -4.56 -16.22
N SER A 127 -32.12 -3.63 -15.65
CA SER A 127 -31.81 -2.18 -15.76
C SER A 127 -30.50 -1.78 -15.06
N ALA A 128 -29.97 -2.62 -14.17
CA ALA A 128 -28.69 -2.43 -13.50
C ALA A 128 -27.57 -3.35 -14.00
N GLY A 129 -27.82 -4.00 -15.14
CA GLY A 129 -26.90 -4.95 -15.77
C GLY A 129 -26.69 -6.23 -14.97
N ALA A 130 -25.71 -7.03 -15.40
CA ALA A 130 -25.37 -8.31 -14.78
C ALA A 130 -24.67 -8.19 -13.40
N LYS A 131 -24.46 -6.95 -12.91
CA LYS A 131 -23.71 -6.67 -11.68
C LYS A 131 -24.48 -7.00 -10.40
N PHE A 132 -25.80 -6.93 -10.45
CA PHE A 132 -26.67 -7.13 -9.29
C PHE A 132 -27.71 -8.19 -9.59
N TYR A 133 -28.30 -8.74 -8.52
CA TYR A 133 -29.39 -9.70 -8.64
C TYR A 133 -30.60 -9.03 -9.32
N ASN A 134 -31.10 -9.65 -10.38
CA ASN A 134 -32.19 -9.14 -11.24
C ASN A 134 -33.51 -9.95 -11.12
N GLY A 135 -33.55 -10.97 -10.27
CA GLY A 135 -34.77 -11.73 -9.96
C GLY A 135 -35.21 -12.76 -11.00
N ASP A 136 -34.48 -12.94 -12.11
CA ASP A 136 -34.83 -13.88 -13.18
C ASP A 136 -34.07 -15.21 -13.13
N GLU A 137 -33.22 -15.39 -12.11
CA GLU A 137 -32.40 -16.59 -11.81
C GLU A 137 -31.48 -17.05 -12.97
N SER A 138 -31.28 -16.21 -14.01
CA SER A 138 -30.50 -16.60 -15.19
C SER A 138 -28.99 -16.57 -14.95
N ASP A 139 -28.53 -15.51 -14.28
CA ASP A 139 -27.11 -15.25 -13.97
C ASP A 139 -26.79 -15.35 -12.47
N TRP A 140 -27.81 -15.46 -11.62
CA TRP A 140 -27.67 -15.48 -10.15
C TRP A 140 -28.51 -16.58 -9.51
N SER A 141 -28.04 -17.09 -8.37
CA SER A 141 -28.80 -17.99 -7.49
C SER A 141 -28.84 -17.44 -6.07
N VAL A 142 -29.90 -17.77 -5.33
CA VAL A 142 -30.04 -17.40 -3.92
C VAL A 142 -29.27 -18.42 -3.07
N ASP A 143 -28.21 -17.96 -2.41
CA ASP A 143 -27.33 -18.79 -1.56
C ASP A 143 -26.87 -17.99 -0.32
N PHE A 144 -27.68 -18.04 0.75
CA PHE A 144 -27.35 -17.37 2.02
C PHE A 144 -26.09 -17.95 2.64
N THR A 145 -25.90 -19.27 2.54
CA THR A 145 -24.76 -19.98 3.13
C THR A 145 -23.46 -19.56 2.45
N GLY A 146 -23.40 -19.60 1.12
CA GLY A 146 -22.26 -19.17 0.33
C GLY A 146 -21.96 -17.69 0.49
N VAL A 147 -22.97 -16.81 0.52
CA VAL A 147 -22.78 -15.37 0.75
C VAL A 147 -22.23 -15.09 2.15
N ALA A 148 -22.74 -15.74 3.20
CA ALA A 148 -22.21 -15.60 4.55
C ALA A 148 -20.76 -16.12 4.64
N ALA A 149 -20.51 -17.31 4.11
CA ALA A 149 -19.17 -17.91 4.06
C ALA A 149 -18.18 -17.01 3.33
N GLY A 150 -18.52 -16.52 2.14
CA GLY A 150 -17.66 -15.64 1.34
C GLY A 150 -17.42 -14.28 1.98
N PHE A 151 -18.47 -13.67 2.55
CA PHE A 151 -18.31 -12.44 3.32
C PHE A 151 -17.34 -12.61 4.48
N PHE A 152 -17.46 -13.70 5.26
CA PHE A 152 -16.56 -13.96 6.38
C PHE A 152 -15.15 -14.32 5.94
N SER A 153 -14.99 -14.92 4.76
CA SER A 153 -13.72 -15.43 4.20
C SER A 153 -12.80 -14.32 3.70
N GLY A 154 -13.31 -13.41 2.87
CA GLY A 154 -12.51 -12.34 2.26
C GLY A 154 -12.85 -10.97 2.82
N SER A 155 -14.09 -10.56 2.61
CA SER A 155 -14.51 -9.18 2.83
C SER A 155 -14.45 -8.72 4.29
N LEU A 156 -14.89 -9.53 5.24
CA LEU A 156 -14.82 -9.19 6.66
C LEU A 156 -13.38 -9.11 7.18
N VAL A 157 -12.50 -10.02 6.72
CA VAL A 157 -11.07 -10.00 7.07
C VAL A 157 -10.43 -8.68 6.65
N ARG A 158 -10.70 -8.24 5.41
CA ARG A 158 -10.24 -6.96 4.87
C ARG A 158 -10.78 -5.77 5.66
N LEU A 159 -12.08 -5.70 5.90
CA LEU A 159 -12.73 -4.54 6.54
C LEU A 159 -12.39 -4.40 8.04
N SER A 160 -12.16 -5.52 8.72
CA SER A 160 -11.80 -5.56 10.14
C SER A 160 -10.29 -5.50 10.41
N SER A 161 -9.47 -5.62 9.37
CA SER A 161 -8.01 -5.82 9.48
C SER A 161 -7.65 -7.02 10.36
N PHE A 162 -8.49 -8.06 10.31
CA PHE A 162 -8.36 -9.29 11.09
C PHE A 162 -8.32 -9.07 12.63
N GLU A 163 -8.90 -7.97 13.11
CA GLU A 163 -9.03 -7.67 14.53
C GLU A 163 -10.20 -8.45 15.15
N HIS A 164 -9.95 -9.24 16.20
CA HIS A 164 -10.93 -10.13 16.81
C HIS A 164 -12.27 -9.45 17.17
N LYS A 165 -12.22 -8.27 17.80
CA LYS A 165 -13.43 -7.56 18.22
C LYS A 165 -14.26 -7.10 17.02
N ARG A 166 -13.61 -6.58 15.98
CA ARG A 166 -14.25 -6.11 14.75
C ARG A 166 -14.79 -7.26 13.90
N MET A 167 -14.07 -8.38 13.82
CA MET A 167 -14.56 -9.62 13.21
C MET A 167 -15.86 -10.08 13.88
N LEU A 168 -15.89 -10.14 15.21
CA LEU A 168 -17.09 -10.53 15.96
C LEU A 168 -18.25 -9.55 15.74
N GLU A 169 -17.97 -8.25 15.68
CA GLU A 169 -18.98 -7.24 15.35
C GLU A 169 -19.57 -7.45 13.94
N GLY A 170 -18.76 -7.83 12.95
CA GLY A 170 -19.23 -8.19 11.61
C GLY A 170 -20.09 -9.46 11.59
N ILE A 171 -19.59 -10.55 12.18
CA ILE A 171 -20.30 -11.85 12.25
C ILE A 171 -21.65 -11.69 12.94
N THR A 172 -21.68 -11.06 14.12
CA THR A 172 -22.93 -10.82 14.87
C THR A 172 -23.91 -9.91 14.14
N THR A 173 -23.44 -9.05 13.21
CA THR A 173 -24.33 -8.22 12.39
C THR A 173 -25.08 -9.08 11.38
N VAL A 174 -24.39 -9.99 10.70
CA VAL A 174 -24.99 -10.93 9.74
C VAL A 174 -25.88 -11.94 10.47
N GLU A 175 -25.41 -12.51 11.59
CA GLU A 175 -26.19 -13.43 12.41
C GLU A 175 -27.53 -12.81 12.85
N ASN A 176 -27.51 -11.56 13.33
CA ASN A 176 -28.74 -10.87 13.75
C ASN A 176 -29.72 -10.67 12.60
N PHE A 177 -29.21 -10.41 11.39
CA PHE A 177 -30.03 -10.28 10.19
C PHE A 177 -30.64 -11.62 9.76
N LEU A 178 -29.86 -12.70 9.74
CA LEU A 178 -30.35 -14.04 9.41
C LEU A 178 -31.40 -14.53 10.42
N ARG A 179 -31.20 -14.27 11.72
CA ARG A 179 -32.21 -14.54 12.76
C ARG A 179 -33.48 -13.71 12.54
N TYR A 180 -33.33 -12.47 12.09
CA TYR A 180 -34.46 -11.62 11.75
C TYR A 180 -35.27 -12.18 10.56
N ILE A 181 -34.60 -12.70 9.51
CA ILE A 181 -35.25 -13.38 8.38
C ILE A 181 -36.13 -14.55 8.86
N LEU A 182 -35.57 -15.43 9.70
CA LEU A 182 -36.31 -16.60 10.23
C LEU A 182 -37.46 -16.20 11.15
N GLN A 183 -37.25 -15.20 12.02
CA GLN A 183 -38.28 -14.74 12.95
C GLN A 183 -39.51 -14.18 12.23
N HIS A 184 -39.31 -13.58 11.06
CA HIS A 184 -40.33 -12.89 10.29
C HIS A 184 -40.88 -13.72 9.12
N ASP A 185 -40.46 -14.99 8.97
CA ASP A 185 -40.91 -15.91 7.91
C ASP A 185 -40.81 -15.29 6.50
N VAL A 186 -39.70 -14.60 6.22
CA VAL A 186 -39.55 -13.76 5.02
C VAL A 186 -39.47 -14.61 3.74
N CYS A 187 -38.74 -15.72 3.80
CA CYS A 187 -38.47 -16.61 2.68
C CYS A 187 -38.47 -18.08 3.13
N PRO A 188 -39.65 -18.66 3.45
CA PRO A 188 -39.77 -20.05 3.91
C PRO A 188 -39.20 -21.06 2.91
N GLU A 189 -39.20 -20.73 1.62
CA GLU A 189 -38.61 -21.58 0.57
C GLU A 189 -37.08 -21.76 0.70
N TYR A 190 -36.39 -20.87 1.43
CA TYR A 190 -34.94 -20.90 1.70
C TYR A 190 -34.63 -21.11 3.19
N GLU A 191 -35.59 -21.57 4.00
CA GLU A 191 -35.43 -21.67 5.46
C GLU A 191 -34.21 -22.53 5.88
N ASP A 192 -33.98 -23.65 5.21
CA ASP A 192 -32.87 -24.56 5.52
C ASP A 192 -31.51 -23.95 5.17
N ASP A 193 -31.44 -23.14 4.11
CA ASP A 193 -30.23 -22.44 3.71
C ASP A 193 -29.91 -21.28 4.67
N VAL A 194 -30.92 -20.53 5.12
CA VAL A 194 -30.75 -19.49 6.15
C VAL A 194 -30.28 -20.09 7.48
N LYS A 195 -30.77 -21.27 7.86
CA LYS A 195 -30.26 -22.02 9.03
C LYS A 195 -28.81 -22.45 8.84
N SER A 196 -28.45 -22.94 7.67
CA SER A 196 -27.07 -23.32 7.33
C SER A 196 -26.12 -22.11 7.39
N ALA A 197 -26.56 -20.93 6.93
CA ALA A 197 -25.83 -19.67 7.07
C ALA A 197 -25.63 -19.23 8.53
N LEU A 198 -26.58 -19.54 9.43
CA LEU A 198 -26.41 -19.32 10.87
C LEU A 198 -25.35 -20.26 11.47
N GLU A 199 -25.29 -21.52 11.04
CA GLU A 199 -24.22 -22.45 11.43
C GLU A 199 -22.84 -21.95 10.97
N VAL A 200 -22.75 -21.32 9.80
CA VAL A 200 -21.53 -20.65 9.33
C VAL A 200 -21.15 -19.47 10.23
N CYS A 201 -22.12 -18.66 10.70
CA CYS A 201 -21.85 -17.58 11.67
C CYS A 201 -21.26 -18.12 12.99
N GLU A 202 -21.83 -19.23 13.50
CA GLU A 202 -21.35 -19.89 14.71
C GLU A 202 -19.93 -20.43 14.52
N THR A 203 -19.68 -21.11 13.38
CA THR A 203 -18.36 -21.63 13.02
C THR A 203 -17.33 -20.52 12.88
N ALA A 204 -17.66 -19.41 12.21
CA ALA A 204 -16.78 -18.26 12.04
C ALA A 204 -16.40 -17.59 13.37
N THR A 205 -17.30 -17.59 14.35
CA THR A 205 -17.04 -17.05 15.69
C THR A 205 -15.98 -17.86 16.45
N VAL A 206 -15.87 -19.16 16.17
CA VAL A 206 -14.95 -20.09 16.81
C VAL A 206 -13.63 -20.21 16.05
N GLU A 207 -13.68 -20.46 14.73
CA GLU A 207 -12.48 -20.77 13.95
C GLU A 207 -11.59 -19.56 13.69
N TRP A 208 -12.12 -18.34 13.55
CA TRP A 208 -11.27 -17.17 13.33
C TRP A 208 -10.29 -16.89 14.48
N PRO A 209 -10.73 -16.92 15.76
CA PRO A 209 -9.81 -16.92 16.90
C PRO A 209 -8.77 -18.03 16.86
N MET A 210 -9.15 -19.25 16.45
CA MET A 210 -8.23 -20.38 16.32
C MET A 210 -7.17 -20.12 15.24
N VAL A 211 -7.58 -19.66 14.05
CA VAL A 211 -6.67 -19.29 12.95
C VAL A 211 -5.71 -18.17 13.37
N ARG A 212 -6.21 -17.14 14.07
CA ARG A 212 -5.35 -16.07 14.61
C ARG A 212 -4.34 -16.62 15.62
N LYS A 213 -4.76 -17.59 16.44
CA LYS A 213 -3.86 -18.25 17.39
C LYS A 213 -2.81 -19.09 16.67
N LEU A 214 -3.18 -19.81 15.61
CA LEU A 214 -2.24 -20.55 14.75
C LEU A 214 -1.14 -19.64 14.20
N TYR A 215 -1.49 -18.48 13.62
CA TYR A 215 -0.50 -17.53 13.11
C TYR A 215 0.52 -17.09 14.17
N SER A 216 0.12 -16.98 15.44
CA SER A 216 1.04 -16.64 16.54
C SER A 216 1.92 -17.80 17.02
N LEU A 217 1.52 -19.04 16.72
CA LEU A 217 2.18 -20.26 17.19
C LEU A 217 3.04 -20.93 16.11
N LEU A 218 2.78 -20.68 14.83
CA LEU A 218 3.53 -21.27 13.72
C LEU A 218 4.97 -20.78 13.66
N PRO A 219 5.96 -21.64 13.39
CA PRO A 219 5.82 -23.03 12.92
C PRO A 219 5.61 -24.07 14.03
N GLY A 220 5.67 -23.64 15.29
CA GLY A 220 5.85 -24.53 16.44
C GLY A 220 7.32 -24.91 16.63
N TYR A 221 7.64 -25.46 17.79
CA TYR A 221 9.01 -25.84 18.13
C TYR A 221 9.48 -27.06 17.36
N PHE A 222 8.59 -28.02 17.05
CA PHE A 222 8.96 -29.21 16.29
C PHE A 222 9.39 -28.88 14.85
N ASN A 223 8.52 -28.19 14.10
CA ASN A 223 8.81 -27.82 12.72
C ASN A 223 9.97 -26.81 12.63
N LEU A 224 10.11 -25.90 13.61
CA LEU A 224 11.29 -25.03 13.71
C LEU A 224 12.58 -25.85 13.87
N ALA A 225 12.58 -26.84 14.76
CA ALA A 225 13.74 -27.69 15.00
C ALA A 225 14.11 -28.48 13.75
N ALA A 226 13.12 -29.06 13.06
CA ALA A 226 13.32 -29.76 11.80
C ALA A 226 13.91 -28.84 10.72
N ALA A 227 13.36 -27.63 10.56
CA ALA A 227 13.87 -26.66 9.60
C ALA A 227 15.32 -26.21 9.92
N GLU A 228 15.66 -25.95 11.19
CA GLU A 228 17.04 -25.58 11.57
C GLU A 228 18.06 -26.71 11.37
N LEU A 229 17.64 -27.97 11.52
CA LEU A 229 18.53 -29.12 11.35
C LEU A 229 18.77 -29.47 9.88
N PHE A 230 17.72 -29.43 9.05
CA PHE A 230 17.77 -29.97 7.70
C PHE A 230 17.78 -28.90 6.59
N CYS A 231 17.41 -27.64 6.90
CA CYS A 231 17.35 -26.52 5.95
C CYS A 231 18.20 -25.30 6.39
N PRO A 232 19.52 -25.45 6.65
CA PRO A 232 20.32 -24.37 7.25
C PRO A 232 20.56 -23.14 6.35
N GLU A 233 20.55 -23.32 5.02
CA GLU A 233 20.90 -22.26 4.05
C GLU A 233 19.81 -21.19 3.85
N ASN A 234 18.56 -21.46 4.26
CA ASN A 234 17.41 -20.55 4.14
C ASN A 234 16.73 -20.40 5.53
N THR A 235 17.47 -19.85 6.49
CA THR A 235 17.00 -19.76 7.89
C THR A 235 15.64 -19.08 7.97
N THR A 236 14.76 -19.61 8.83
CA THR A 236 13.40 -19.18 9.21
C THR A 236 13.21 -17.69 9.56
N LYS A 237 14.27 -16.86 9.51
CA LYS A 237 14.21 -15.40 9.71
C LYS A 237 13.59 -14.64 8.54
N ASP A 238 13.63 -15.19 7.32
CA ASP A 238 13.15 -14.51 6.11
C ASP A 238 11.71 -14.90 5.71
N SER A 239 11.11 -15.92 6.33
CA SER A 239 9.73 -16.33 6.04
C SER A 239 8.72 -15.44 6.78
N TRP A 240 7.85 -14.75 6.03
CA TRP A 240 6.75 -13.92 6.55
C TRP A 240 5.91 -14.65 7.62
N SER A 241 5.72 -15.95 7.44
CA SER A 241 4.82 -16.80 8.23
C SER A 241 5.21 -16.97 9.70
N PHE A 242 6.45 -16.63 10.07
CA PHE A 242 6.97 -16.79 11.43
C PHE A 242 7.25 -15.46 12.13
N GLN A 243 6.86 -14.33 11.54
CA GLN A 243 7.15 -12.99 12.09
C GLN A 243 6.53 -12.76 13.48
N GLN A 244 5.38 -13.38 13.79
CA GLN A 244 4.75 -13.28 15.10
C GLN A 244 5.28 -14.30 16.12
N PHE A 245 6.03 -15.30 15.65
CA PHE A 245 6.57 -16.37 16.49
C PHE A 245 7.89 -15.96 17.12
N THR A 246 7.99 -16.11 18.44
CA THR A 246 9.19 -15.77 19.18
C THR A 246 10.04 -17.01 19.44
N ARG A 247 11.17 -17.13 18.72
CA ARG A 247 12.17 -18.18 18.96
C ARG A 247 12.72 -18.09 20.40
N PRO A 248 12.75 -19.18 21.18
CA PRO A 248 13.33 -19.17 22.52
C PRO A 248 14.84 -18.90 22.52
N LYS A 249 15.34 -18.14 23.51
CA LYS A 249 16.76 -17.74 23.59
C LYS A 249 17.73 -18.92 23.71
N ASN A 250 17.32 -19.99 24.40
CA ASN A 250 18.11 -21.20 24.63
C ASN A 250 17.55 -22.39 23.82
N PHE A 251 17.08 -22.15 22.60
CA PHE A 251 16.52 -23.19 21.74
C PHE A 251 17.64 -24.06 21.13
N ASP A 252 17.56 -25.36 21.38
CA ASP A 252 18.44 -26.39 20.84
C ASP A 252 17.64 -27.31 19.92
N ALA A 253 17.76 -27.08 18.61
CA ALA A 253 17.01 -27.80 17.59
C ALA A 253 17.25 -29.32 17.64
N THR A 254 18.50 -29.75 17.89
CA THR A 254 18.86 -31.17 17.97
C THR A 254 18.08 -31.86 19.09
N SER A 255 18.17 -31.31 20.31
CA SER A 255 17.47 -31.88 21.46
C SER A 255 15.95 -31.87 21.27
N VAL A 256 15.37 -30.79 20.76
CA VAL A 256 13.91 -30.67 20.56
C VAL A 256 13.42 -31.68 19.53
N PHE A 257 14.05 -31.77 18.36
CA PHE A 257 13.63 -32.66 17.28
C PHE A 257 13.71 -34.13 17.68
N PHE A 258 14.89 -34.58 18.13
CA PHE A 258 15.09 -36.00 18.46
C PHE A 258 14.30 -36.45 19.69
N THR A 259 14.06 -35.54 20.65
CA THR A 259 13.23 -35.86 21.82
C THR A 259 11.76 -35.97 21.45
N ALA A 260 11.24 -34.99 20.72
CA ALA A 260 9.85 -35.02 20.27
C ALA A 260 9.60 -36.31 19.50
N PHE A 261 10.51 -36.63 18.58
CA PHE A 261 10.49 -37.84 17.77
C PHE A 261 10.58 -39.15 18.58
N ALA A 262 11.50 -39.27 19.53
CA ALA A 262 11.63 -40.48 20.36
C ALA A 262 10.40 -40.77 21.22
N LEU A 263 9.54 -39.76 21.43
CA LEU A 263 8.30 -39.87 22.19
C LEU A 263 7.05 -39.91 21.29
N MET A 264 7.19 -39.79 19.97
CA MET A 264 6.09 -40.00 19.03
C MET A 264 5.72 -41.48 18.96
N ASP A 265 4.43 -41.78 18.81
CA ASP A 265 3.92 -43.14 18.62
C ASP A 265 4.00 -43.56 17.14
N GLU A 266 5.23 -43.54 16.58
CA GLU A 266 5.50 -43.86 15.17
C GLU A 266 6.71 -44.82 15.05
N PRO A 267 6.54 -46.13 15.34
CA PRO A 267 7.65 -47.07 15.49
C PRO A 267 8.42 -47.35 14.19
N GLN A 268 7.75 -47.32 13.04
CA GLN A 268 8.41 -47.51 11.73
C GLN A 268 9.27 -46.30 11.36
N LEU A 269 8.78 -45.10 11.64
CA LEU A 269 9.54 -43.86 11.43
C LEU A 269 10.77 -43.85 12.35
N PHE A 270 10.60 -44.30 13.61
CA PHE A 270 11.68 -44.48 14.60
C PHE A 270 12.82 -45.36 14.09
N GLU A 271 12.49 -46.52 13.52
CA GLU A 271 13.49 -47.41 12.93
C GLU A 271 14.21 -46.76 11.74
N ASN A 272 13.48 -46.08 10.84
CA ASN A 272 14.06 -45.45 9.66
C ASN A 272 15.01 -44.28 9.99
N LEU A 273 14.69 -43.45 10.98
CA LEU A 273 15.49 -42.28 11.37
C LEU A 273 16.70 -42.64 12.27
N THR A 274 16.74 -43.84 12.86
CA THR A 274 17.87 -44.28 13.70
C THR A 274 18.92 -45.08 12.94
N THR A 275 18.62 -45.53 11.72
CA THR A 275 19.51 -46.36 10.90
C THR A 275 20.50 -45.57 10.04
N LYS A 276 20.22 -44.29 9.75
CA LYS A 276 21.06 -43.39 8.95
C LYS A 276 20.83 -41.93 9.34
N GLU A 277 21.79 -41.06 9.01
CA GLU A 277 21.59 -39.61 9.13
C GLU A 277 20.53 -39.16 8.11
N PRO A 278 19.41 -38.53 8.54
CA PRO A 278 18.32 -38.17 7.64
C PRO A 278 18.70 -37.04 6.71
N SER A 279 18.27 -37.12 5.45
CA SER A 279 18.50 -36.07 4.44
C SER A 279 17.22 -35.73 3.68
N ILE A 280 17.12 -34.50 3.20
CA ILE A 280 15.95 -34.03 2.43
C ILE A 280 15.98 -34.68 1.04
N THR A 281 14.87 -35.32 0.67
CA THR A 281 14.67 -35.92 -0.65
C THR A 281 13.84 -35.06 -1.58
N ARG A 282 12.86 -34.32 -1.02
CA ARG A 282 11.93 -33.47 -1.77
C ARG A 282 11.62 -32.21 -0.98
N GLU A 283 11.48 -31.11 -1.71
CA GLU A 283 10.91 -29.86 -1.22
C GLU A 283 9.90 -29.38 -2.27
N PHE A 284 8.69 -29.04 -1.82
CA PHE A 284 7.62 -28.59 -2.70
C PHE A 284 6.61 -27.74 -1.93
N THR A 285 5.89 -26.88 -2.65
CA THR A 285 4.76 -26.11 -2.13
C THR A 285 3.47 -26.71 -2.68
N CYS A 286 2.48 -26.94 -1.82
CA CYS A 286 1.15 -27.37 -2.24
C CYS A 286 0.06 -26.87 -1.28
N THR A 287 -1.18 -26.89 -1.78
CA THR A 287 -2.38 -26.58 -1.01
C THR A 287 -3.00 -27.84 -0.43
N LEU A 288 -3.27 -27.82 0.86
CA LEU A 288 -3.73 -28.97 1.64
C LEU A 288 -5.03 -28.63 2.38
N GLU A 289 -5.96 -29.57 2.40
CA GLU A 289 -7.17 -29.53 3.22
C GLU A 289 -7.06 -30.54 4.37
N LEU A 290 -7.28 -30.07 5.60
CA LEU A 290 -7.17 -30.89 6.81
C LEU A 290 -8.35 -31.87 6.90
N VAL A 291 -8.05 -33.15 7.00
CA VAL A 291 -9.05 -34.22 7.10
C VAL A 291 -9.22 -34.68 8.54
N GLN A 292 -8.11 -34.87 9.26
CA GLN A 292 -8.15 -35.46 10.59
C GLN A 292 -6.96 -35.03 11.45
N ILE A 293 -7.17 -34.93 12.76
CA ILE A 293 -6.15 -34.59 13.75
C ILE A 293 -6.04 -35.71 14.78
N PHE A 294 -4.82 -36.03 15.17
CA PHE A 294 -4.50 -36.96 16.25
C PHE A 294 -3.58 -36.24 17.25
N ARG A 295 -4.16 -35.77 18.36
CA ARG A 295 -3.41 -35.17 19.47
C ARG A 295 -2.67 -36.27 20.26
N PRO A 296 -1.49 -35.97 20.84
CA PRO A 296 -0.75 -36.93 21.66
C PRO A 296 -1.51 -37.31 22.93
N ASP A 297 -1.40 -38.58 23.32
CA ASP A 297 -2.05 -39.09 24.53
C ASP A 297 -1.50 -38.45 25.82
N ASP A 298 -2.34 -38.42 26.87
CA ASP A 298 -1.98 -37.87 28.19
C ASP A 298 -0.69 -38.45 28.76
N ASP A 299 -0.40 -39.73 28.50
CA ASP A 299 0.81 -40.38 28.98
C ASP A 299 2.07 -39.91 28.24
N ILE A 300 1.96 -39.62 26.94
CA ILE A 300 3.04 -38.98 26.16
C ILE A 300 3.27 -37.57 26.68
N ILE A 301 2.20 -36.80 26.89
CA ILE A 301 2.28 -35.43 27.44
C ILE A 301 2.97 -35.42 28.81
N LYS A 302 2.64 -36.37 29.70
CA LYS A 302 3.30 -36.52 31.01
C LYS A 302 4.78 -36.86 30.87
N ARG A 303 5.13 -37.80 29.97
CA ARG A 303 6.52 -38.21 29.73
C ARG A 303 7.37 -37.04 29.24
N VAL A 304 6.87 -36.29 28.25
CA VAL A 304 7.51 -35.07 27.74
C VAL A 304 7.76 -34.08 28.88
N LYS A 305 6.75 -33.78 29.71
CA LYS A 305 6.90 -32.86 30.84
C LYS A 305 7.87 -33.33 31.92
N SER A 306 8.08 -34.64 32.05
CA SER A 306 8.97 -35.25 33.04
C SER A 306 10.43 -35.40 32.56
N LEU A 307 10.69 -35.16 31.27
CA LEU A 307 11.98 -35.45 30.67
C LEU A 307 13.02 -34.38 31.01
N VAL A 308 14.19 -34.80 31.48
CA VAL A 308 15.32 -33.91 31.77
C VAL A 308 16.52 -34.34 30.91
N ILE A 309 17.09 -33.42 30.13
CA ILE A 309 18.23 -33.68 29.25
C ILE A 309 19.45 -32.91 29.80
N GLY A 310 20.39 -33.62 30.41
CA GLY A 310 21.53 -33.02 31.11
C GLY A 310 21.08 -32.13 32.29
N ASP A 311 21.63 -30.92 32.39
CA ASP A 311 21.32 -29.94 33.46
C ASP A 311 20.30 -28.86 33.03
N LYS A 312 19.65 -29.00 31.86
CA LYS A 312 18.77 -27.97 31.28
C LYS A 312 17.34 -28.48 31.09
N ALA A 313 16.37 -27.61 31.36
CA ALA A 313 14.99 -27.78 30.88
C ALA A 313 14.98 -27.53 29.36
N ALA A 314 14.93 -28.58 28.55
CA ALA A 314 14.75 -28.42 27.11
C ALA A 314 13.30 -28.01 26.80
N HIS A 315 13.08 -27.25 25.72
CA HIS A 315 11.75 -26.81 25.28
C HIS A 315 11.01 -27.96 24.58
N GLN A 316 10.87 -29.08 25.29
CA GLN A 316 10.28 -30.30 24.74
C GLN A 316 8.79 -30.07 24.57
N VAL A 317 8.28 -30.45 23.40
CA VAL A 317 6.84 -30.35 23.11
C VAL A 317 6.25 -31.70 22.75
N PRO A 318 5.05 -31.99 23.25
CA PRO A 318 4.30 -33.14 22.78
C PRO A 318 3.88 -32.87 21.34
N VAL A 319 4.14 -33.83 20.45
CA VAL A 319 3.86 -33.75 19.02
C VAL A 319 2.79 -34.78 18.68
N GLY A 320 1.78 -34.34 17.93
CA GLY A 320 0.80 -35.22 17.30
C GLY A 320 0.92 -35.17 15.79
N LYS A 321 -0.10 -35.68 15.11
CA LYS A 321 -0.16 -35.71 13.64
C LYS A 321 -1.47 -35.17 13.09
N ALA A 322 -1.41 -34.57 11.92
CA ALA A 322 -2.55 -34.10 11.15
C ALA A 322 -2.49 -34.71 9.74
N VAL A 323 -3.63 -35.20 9.27
CA VAL A 323 -3.79 -35.87 7.99
C VAL A 323 -4.51 -34.93 7.04
N PHE A 324 -3.91 -34.69 5.88
CA PHE A 324 -4.40 -33.79 4.85
C PHE A 324 -4.68 -34.54 3.55
N LYS A 325 -5.54 -33.97 2.72
CA LYS A 325 -5.70 -34.31 1.30
C LYS A 325 -5.35 -33.08 0.46
N GLN A 326 -5.17 -33.25 -0.85
CA GLN A 326 -5.00 -32.11 -1.75
C GLN A 326 -6.21 -31.18 -1.67
N GLY A 327 -5.97 -29.89 -1.53
CA GLY A 327 -6.99 -28.85 -1.42
C GLY A 327 -6.83 -27.76 -2.46
N VAL A 328 -7.83 -26.89 -2.55
CA VAL A 328 -7.82 -25.67 -3.39
C VAL A 328 -8.33 -24.49 -2.56
N ILE A 329 -7.57 -23.39 -2.62
CA ILE A 329 -7.95 -22.09 -2.09
C ILE A 329 -8.09 -21.19 -3.31
N GLU A 330 -9.31 -20.80 -3.62
CA GLU A 330 -9.64 -19.92 -4.75
C GLU A 330 -9.42 -18.46 -4.35
N ASP A 331 -9.01 -17.63 -5.31
CA ASP A 331 -8.83 -16.18 -5.15
C ASP A 331 -9.18 -15.45 -6.47
N ASP A 332 -8.83 -14.16 -6.57
CA ASP A 332 -9.05 -13.33 -7.76
C ASP A 332 -8.08 -13.59 -8.91
N TRP A 333 -7.17 -14.57 -8.78
CA TRP A 333 -6.18 -14.92 -9.79
C TRP A 333 -6.46 -16.31 -10.38
N GLU A 334 -6.26 -16.46 -11.70
CA GLU A 334 -6.19 -17.78 -12.31
C GLU A 334 -4.83 -18.42 -11.99
N ASN A 335 -4.78 -19.13 -10.86
CA ASN A 335 -3.62 -19.91 -10.47
C ASN A 335 -3.71 -21.32 -11.07
N PRO A 336 -2.73 -21.77 -11.89
CA PRO A 336 -2.72 -23.14 -12.38
C PRO A 336 -2.63 -24.11 -11.20
N ILE A 337 -3.48 -25.14 -11.20
CA ILE A 337 -3.45 -26.19 -10.16
C ILE A 337 -2.08 -26.85 -10.20
N VAL A 338 -1.31 -26.67 -9.12
CA VAL A 338 -0.06 -27.38 -8.92
C VAL A 338 -0.43 -28.70 -8.26
N ASP A 339 -0.33 -29.79 -9.03
CA ASP A 339 -0.54 -31.12 -8.48
C ASP A 339 0.43 -31.38 -7.33
N CYS A 340 -0.08 -31.97 -6.24
CA CYS A 340 0.79 -32.40 -5.16
C CYS A 340 1.78 -33.41 -5.76
N PRO A 341 3.11 -33.25 -5.61
CA PRO A 341 4.11 -34.09 -6.26
C PRO A 341 4.23 -35.49 -5.63
N ILE A 342 3.19 -35.92 -4.92
CA ILE A 342 3.10 -37.19 -4.22
C ILE A 342 1.80 -37.86 -4.67
N ASP A 343 1.92 -39.09 -5.19
CA ASP A 343 0.79 -39.91 -5.65
C ASP A 343 -0.09 -40.44 -4.48
N GLU A 344 0.12 -39.95 -3.26
CA GLU A 344 -0.62 -40.34 -2.07
C GLU A 344 -1.91 -39.51 -1.95
N GLU A 345 -3.05 -40.19 -1.82
CA GLU A 345 -4.34 -39.53 -1.59
C GLU A 345 -4.37 -38.72 -0.28
N ARG A 346 -3.52 -39.10 0.69
CA ARG A 346 -3.44 -38.46 2.00
C ARG A 346 -2.00 -38.25 2.46
N MET A 347 -1.73 -37.07 2.97
CA MET A 347 -0.44 -36.68 3.53
C MET A 347 -0.52 -36.53 5.04
N THR A 348 0.43 -37.10 5.78
CA THR A 348 0.56 -36.90 7.22
C THR A 348 1.67 -35.90 7.52
N LEU A 349 1.36 -34.89 8.34
CA LEU A 349 2.30 -33.90 8.84
C LEU A 349 2.26 -33.87 10.38
N PHE A 350 3.37 -33.46 10.99
CA PHE A 350 3.54 -33.48 12.44
C PHE A 350 3.59 -32.06 13.01
N PHE A 351 2.90 -31.85 14.13
CA PHE A 351 2.78 -30.54 14.76
C PHE A 351 2.77 -30.65 16.28
N ASP A 352 3.24 -29.59 16.93
CA ASP A 352 3.06 -29.36 18.36
C ASP A 352 1.58 -29.50 18.75
N ASP A 353 1.30 -30.07 19.92
CA ASP A 353 -0.07 -30.21 20.44
C ASP A 353 -0.83 -28.88 20.52
N ALA A 354 -0.12 -27.78 20.84
CA ALA A 354 -0.70 -26.43 20.89
C ALA A 354 -1.14 -25.91 19.51
N LEU A 355 -0.49 -26.35 18.43
CA LEU A 355 -0.94 -26.07 17.07
C LEU A 355 -2.16 -26.90 16.73
N LEU A 356 -2.11 -28.20 17.01
CA LEU A 356 -3.23 -29.13 16.73
C LEU A 356 -4.53 -28.74 17.44
N GLU A 357 -4.43 -28.17 18.65
CA GLU A 357 -5.58 -27.64 19.40
C GLU A 357 -6.31 -26.49 18.68
N ASN A 358 -5.62 -25.78 17.78
CA ASN A 358 -6.16 -24.65 17.05
C ASN A 358 -6.42 -24.98 15.56
N MET A 359 -6.41 -26.26 15.19
CA MET A 359 -6.73 -26.73 13.84
C MET A 359 -8.09 -27.44 13.82
N THR A 360 -8.82 -27.33 12.70
CA THR A 360 -10.14 -27.95 12.53
C THR A 360 -10.22 -28.66 11.17
N PRO A 361 -10.82 -29.87 11.07
CA PRO A 361 -11.09 -30.49 9.78
C PRO A 361 -11.84 -29.55 8.81
N GLY A 362 -11.47 -29.59 7.53
CA GLY A 362 -11.92 -28.67 6.50
C GLY A 362 -11.06 -27.42 6.34
N MET A 363 -10.27 -27.03 7.35
CA MET A 363 -9.30 -25.92 7.24
C MET A 363 -8.32 -26.19 6.11
N LYS A 364 -7.98 -25.17 5.34
CA LYS A 364 -7.03 -25.28 4.22
C LYS A 364 -5.80 -24.42 4.48
N LEU A 365 -4.66 -24.87 3.97
CA LEU A 365 -3.41 -24.13 4.02
C LEU A 365 -2.54 -24.40 2.80
N THR A 366 -1.80 -23.39 2.37
CA THR A 366 -0.71 -23.56 1.40
C THR A 366 0.61 -23.54 2.16
N ALA A 367 1.42 -24.59 2.00
CA ALA A 367 2.68 -24.71 2.74
C ALA A 367 3.78 -25.31 1.89
N THR A 368 5.01 -24.91 2.20
CA THR A 368 6.23 -25.54 1.72
C THR A 368 6.60 -26.69 2.66
N ILE A 369 6.72 -27.88 2.10
CA ILE A 369 6.89 -29.14 2.82
C ILE A 369 8.23 -29.74 2.42
N CYS A 370 8.97 -30.22 3.40
CA CYS A 370 10.19 -30.99 3.20
C CYS A 370 9.97 -32.44 3.59
N GLU A 371 10.36 -33.37 2.72
CA GLU A 371 10.31 -34.81 2.96
C GLU A 371 11.71 -35.37 3.18
N LEU A 372 11.91 -36.02 4.32
CA LEU A 372 13.14 -36.74 4.64
C LEU A 372 13.14 -38.14 4.02
N ASP A 373 14.32 -38.66 3.72
CA ASP A 373 14.56 -40.02 3.20
C ASP A 373 14.16 -41.16 4.16
N ALA A 374 13.72 -40.82 5.37
CA ALA A 374 13.13 -41.73 6.34
C ALA A 374 11.59 -41.76 6.30
N GLY A 375 10.97 -40.93 5.46
CA GLY A 375 9.52 -40.80 5.28
C GLY A 375 8.84 -39.74 6.14
N LEU A 376 9.59 -38.98 6.94
CA LEU A 376 9.04 -37.89 7.76
C LEU A 376 8.88 -36.63 6.91
N ARG A 377 7.69 -36.00 6.99
CA ARG A 377 7.39 -34.72 6.36
C ARG A 377 7.17 -33.64 7.42
N PHE A 378 7.77 -32.48 7.21
CA PHE A 378 7.62 -31.33 8.11
C PHE A 378 7.36 -30.04 7.34
N VAL A 379 6.74 -29.08 8.01
CA VAL A 379 6.39 -27.79 7.43
C VAL A 379 7.59 -26.84 7.53
N LYS A 380 8.10 -26.41 6.38
CA LYS A 380 9.19 -25.42 6.28
C LYS A 380 8.67 -23.99 6.33
N ALA A 381 7.55 -23.73 5.66
CA ALA A 381 6.91 -22.41 5.60
C ALA A 381 5.41 -22.57 5.32
N VAL A 382 4.61 -21.58 5.71
CA VAL A 382 3.17 -21.52 5.42
C VAL A 382 2.86 -20.20 4.71
N GLU A 383 2.20 -20.24 3.56
CA GLU A 383 1.90 -19.03 2.78
C GLU A 383 0.56 -18.42 3.22
N ILE A 384 -0.47 -19.26 3.32
CA ILE A 384 -1.83 -18.86 3.68
C ILE A 384 -2.53 -19.96 4.48
N ILE A 385 -3.37 -19.56 5.44
CA ILE A 385 -4.29 -20.43 6.18
C ILE A 385 -5.68 -19.82 6.12
N VAL A 386 -6.66 -20.66 5.76
CA VAL A 386 -8.07 -20.28 5.68
C VAL A 386 -8.96 -21.27 6.46
N PRO A 387 -10.06 -20.80 7.07
CA PRO A 387 -10.95 -21.65 7.87
C PRO A 387 -11.72 -22.67 7.02
N SER A 388 -12.45 -23.58 7.68
CA SER A 388 -13.19 -24.66 7.03
C SER A 388 -14.32 -24.18 6.11
N PHE A 389 -14.93 -23.05 6.45
CA PHE A 389 -15.97 -22.39 5.66
C PHE A 389 -15.42 -21.48 4.57
N TYR A 390 -14.11 -21.52 4.27
CA TYR A 390 -13.54 -20.60 3.28
C TYR A 390 -14.17 -20.78 1.90
N VAL A 391 -14.77 -19.70 1.40
CA VAL A 391 -15.37 -19.61 0.06
C VAL A 391 -14.92 -18.29 -0.56
N TYR A 392 -14.47 -18.34 -1.81
CA TYR A 392 -14.25 -17.14 -2.61
C TYR A 392 -15.51 -16.87 -3.44
N LEU A 393 -15.98 -15.62 -3.43
CA LEU A 393 -17.13 -15.20 -4.23
C LEU A 393 -16.63 -14.33 -5.39
N PRO A 394 -16.84 -14.73 -6.66
CA PRO A 394 -16.49 -13.90 -7.82
C PRO A 394 -17.09 -12.49 -7.78
N GLN A 395 -18.20 -12.31 -7.05
CA GLN A 395 -18.83 -11.01 -6.77
C GLN A 395 -17.86 -10.00 -6.13
N GLU A 396 -16.79 -10.46 -5.45
CA GLU A 396 -15.73 -9.60 -4.94
C GLU A 396 -15.08 -8.76 -6.08
N MET A 397 -14.95 -9.32 -7.29
CA MET A 397 -14.40 -8.64 -8.47
C MET A 397 -15.35 -7.58 -9.05
N MET A 398 -16.65 -7.67 -8.76
CA MET A 398 -17.67 -6.78 -9.34
C MET A 398 -17.71 -5.38 -8.70
N ARG A 399 -16.94 -5.15 -7.63
CA ARG A 399 -16.88 -3.87 -6.89
C ARG A 399 -16.51 -2.71 -7.81
N SER A 400 -15.43 -2.89 -8.56
CA SER A 400 -14.88 -1.90 -9.49
C SER A 400 -15.36 -2.10 -10.93
N TYR A 401 -16.21 -3.11 -11.17
CA TYR A 401 -16.76 -3.37 -12.49
C TYR A 401 -17.59 -2.18 -12.97
N LYS A 402 -17.26 -1.71 -14.18
CA LYS A 402 -18.00 -0.72 -14.94
C LYS A 402 -18.46 -1.41 -16.22
N GLU A 403 -19.74 -1.24 -16.55
CA GLU A 403 -20.26 -1.77 -17.80
C GLU A 403 -19.43 -1.27 -18.99
N PRO A 404 -19.07 -2.16 -19.94
CA PRO A 404 -18.42 -1.76 -21.17
C PRO A 404 -19.28 -0.73 -21.89
N LYS A 405 -18.74 0.47 -22.14
CA LYS A 405 -19.38 1.46 -23.00
C LYS A 405 -18.95 1.21 -24.44
N GLU A 406 -19.91 1.22 -25.37
CA GLU A 406 -19.59 1.29 -26.80
C GLU A 406 -18.64 2.47 -27.02
N THR A 407 -17.43 2.16 -27.48
CA THR A 407 -16.38 3.14 -27.68
C THR A 407 -16.19 3.31 -29.18
N ASP A 408 -16.31 4.54 -29.69
CA ASP A 408 -15.89 4.88 -31.06
C ASP A 408 -14.36 4.77 -31.24
N ARG A 409 -13.65 4.57 -30.13
CA ARG A 409 -12.23 4.24 -30.13
C ARG A 409 -12.11 2.84 -30.74
N PRO A 410 -11.34 2.66 -31.83
CA PRO A 410 -11.05 1.32 -32.31
C PRO A 410 -10.54 0.51 -31.13
N ALA A 411 -11.02 -0.74 -30.99
CA ALA A 411 -10.56 -1.64 -29.95
C ALA A 411 -9.03 -1.51 -29.84
N PRO A 412 -8.44 -1.48 -28.64
CA PRO A 412 -7.01 -1.72 -28.53
C PRO A 412 -6.84 -3.14 -29.06
N SER A 413 -6.60 -3.23 -30.38
CA SER A 413 -6.08 -4.41 -31.02
C SER A 413 -4.96 -4.84 -30.09
N PRO A 414 -4.92 -6.11 -29.63
CA PRO A 414 -3.75 -6.60 -28.92
C PRO A 414 -2.60 -6.25 -29.84
N THR A 415 -1.85 -5.20 -29.49
CA THR A 415 -0.64 -4.86 -30.20
C THR A 415 0.19 -6.06 -29.92
N ALA A 416 0.29 -6.97 -30.90
CA ALA A 416 1.11 -8.15 -30.84
C ALA A 416 2.38 -7.73 -30.12
N SER A 417 2.61 -8.29 -28.93
CA SER A 417 3.77 -7.98 -28.11
C SER A 417 4.99 -8.16 -29.01
N THR A 418 5.58 -7.05 -29.46
CA THR A 418 6.78 -7.09 -30.30
C THR A 418 7.95 -7.28 -29.36
N THR A 419 8.05 -8.50 -28.81
CA THR A 419 9.19 -8.91 -28.02
C THR A 419 10.41 -8.90 -28.93
N ARG A 420 11.43 -8.12 -28.57
CA ARG A 420 12.68 -8.03 -29.31
C ARG A 420 13.85 -8.09 -28.35
N VAL A 421 14.96 -8.64 -28.81
CA VAL A 421 16.22 -8.68 -28.05
C VAL A 421 17.15 -7.60 -28.57
N VAL A 422 17.69 -6.78 -27.66
CA VAL A 422 18.72 -5.79 -27.93
C VAL A 422 20.01 -6.24 -27.26
N THR A 423 21.02 -6.53 -28.08
CA THR A 423 22.37 -6.85 -27.62
C THR A 423 23.19 -5.57 -27.54
N LEU A 424 23.77 -5.30 -26.37
CA LEU A 424 24.65 -4.16 -26.14
C LEU A 424 26.10 -4.62 -25.98
N ARG A 425 27.00 -3.97 -26.72
CA ARG A 425 28.46 -4.15 -26.56
C ARG A 425 28.92 -3.47 -25.26
N PRO A 426 30.09 -3.84 -24.70
CA PRO A 426 30.67 -3.16 -23.54
C PRO A 426 30.72 -1.64 -23.71
N ALA A 427 30.41 -0.91 -22.64
CA ALA A 427 30.33 0.55 -22.57
C ALA A 427 29.35 1.20 -23.56
N CYS A 428 28.34 0.48 -24.05
CA CYS A 428 27.25 1.03 -24.86
C CYS A 428 25.98 1.20 -24.03
N GLU A 429 25.06 2.04 -24.50
CA GLU A 429 23.77 2.28 -23.83
C GLU A 429 22.59 2.18 -24.80
N TRP A 430 21.50 1.57 -24.36
CA TRP A 430 20.21 1.61 -25.04
C TRP A 430 19.42 2.81 -24.53
N ARG A 431 19.06 3.72 -25.43
CA ARG A 431 18.29 4.93 -25.15
C ARG A 431 16.86 4.70 -25.61
N PHE A 432 15.88 5.01 -24.77
CA PHE A 432 14.48 4.75 -25.09
C PHE A 432 13.54 5.82 -24.52
N GLN A 433 12.39 5.95 -25.17
CA GLN A 433 11.32 6.87 -24.81
C GLN A 433 10.00 6.12 -24.87
N THR A 434 9.17 6.32 -23.84
CA THR A 434 7.87 5.67 -23.69
C THR A 434 6.83 6.65 -23.21
N SER A 435 5.61 6.50 -23.69
CA SER A 435 4.44 7.22 -23.20
C SER A 435 3.82 6.49 -22.01
N GLN A 436 2.96 7.17 -21.25
CA GLN A 436 2.24 6.56 -20.14
C GLN A 436 1.26 5.45 -20.60
N SER A 437 0.76 5.54 -21.84
CA SER A 437 -0.20 4.58 -22.41
C SER A 437 0.46 3.39 -23.10
N SER A 438 1.79 3.41 -23.27
CA SER A 438 2.56 2.34 -23.90
C SER A 438 3.78 1.97 -23.04
N PRO A 439 3.57 1.35 -21.87
CA PRO A 439 4.67 0.88 -21.05
C PRO A 439 5.51 -0.17 -21.78
N VAL A 440 6.80 -0.24 -21.47
CA VAL A 440 7.70 -1.29 -21.95
C VAL A 440 8.22 -2.10 -20.77
N ILE A 441 8.30 -3.40 -20.96
CA ILE A 441 8.86 -4.34 -19.99
C ILE A 441 10.25 -4.73 -20.48
N VAL A 442 11.26 -4.57 -19.63
CA VAL A 442 12.65 -4.88 -19.93
C VAL A 442 13.13 -5.99 -19.01
N ARG A 443 13.72 -7.04 -19.59
CA ARG A 443 14.36 -8.14 -18.85
C ARG A 443 15.83 -8.26 -19.25
N LEU A 444 16.72 -8.38 -18.27
CA LEU A 444 18.11 -8.72 -18.52
C LEU A 444 18.25 -10.23 -18.72
N LEU A 445 18.59 -10.66 -19.93
CA LEU A 445 18.77 -12.07 -20.29
C LEU A 445 20.19 -12.56 -19.95
N ALA A 446 21.19 -11.75 -20.29
CA ALA A 446 22.60 -12.08 -20.09
C ALA A 446 23.46 -10.83 -19.86
N GLY A 447 24.59 -10.98 -19.16
CA GLY A 447 25.52 -9.89 -18.87
C GLY A 447 25.09 -9.02 -17.69
N THR A 448 25.56 -7.77 -17.66
CA THR A 448 25.25 -6.79 -16.60
C THR A 448 24.73 -5.50 -17.22
N ALA A 449 23.69 -4.90 -16.65
CA ALA A 449 23.15 -3.64 -17.12
C ALA A 449 22.70 -2.78 -15.93
N GLU A 450 22.68 -1.46 -16.12
CA GLU A 450 22.26 -0.52 -15.09
C GLU A 450 21.46 0.66 -15.64
N LYS A 451 20.53 1.17 -14.84
CA LYS A 451 19.81 2.43 -15.06
C LYS A 451 20.21 3.41 -13.97
N ASP A 452 20.80 4.54 -14.36
CA ASP A 452 21.31 5.58 -13.43
C ASP A 452 22.17 4.98 -12.28
N GLY A 453 23.02 4.00 -12.63
CA GLY A 453 23.91 3.29 -11.70
C GLY A 453 23.24 2.18 -10.87
N VAL A 454 21.93 1.97 -10.96
CA VAL A 454 21.20 0.87 -10.32
C VAL A 454 21.27 -0.37 -11.20
N GLU A 455 21.79 -1.46 -10.66
CA GLU A 455 21.98 -2.71 -11.39
C GLU A 455 20.63 -3.42 -11.63
N LEU A 456 20.43 -3.89 -12.86
CA LEU A 456 19.24 -4.66 -13.24
C LEU A 456 19.48 -6.13 -12.92
N GLY A 457 18.58 -6.71 -12.12
CA GLY A 457 18.62 -8.12 -11.76
C GLY A 457 18.34 -9.02 -12.97
N PRO A 458 19.12 -10.11 -13.17
CA PRO A 458 18.85 -11.07 -14.23
C PRO A 458 17.43 -11.65 -14.14
N LYS A 459 16.74 -11.76 -15.27
CA LYS A 459 15.38 -12.31 -15.40
C LYS A 459 14.26 -11.54 -14.67
N ASN A 460 14.57 -10.45 -13.97
CA ASN A 460 13.56 -9.57 -13.42
C ASN A 460 12.91 -8.74 -14.54
N ALA A 461 11.60 -8.53 -14.45
CA ALA A 461 10.84 -7.71 -15.37
C ALA A 461 10.70 -6.29 -14.81
N TYR A 462 11.32 -5.31 -15.49
CA TYR A 462 11.24 -3.90 -15.15
C TYR A 462 10.30 -3.17 -16.11
N THR A 463 9.26 -2.54 -15.58
CA THR A 463 8.25 -1.82 -16.35
C THR A 463 8.54 -0.32 -16.34
N PHE A 464 8.73 0.25 -17.52
CA PHE A 464 8.96 1.68 -17.69
C PHE A 464 7.81 2.32 -18.47
N ALA A 465 7.23 3.38 -17.92
CA ALA A 465 6.12 4.12 -18.53
C ALA A 465 6.36 5.63 -18.41
N GLY A 466 5.98 6.39 -19.44
CA GLY A 466 6.03 7.86 -19.40
C GLY A 466 7.44 8.44 -19.21
N ILE A 467 8.49 7.71 -19.59
CA ILE A 467 9.89 8.07 -19.31
C ILE A 467 10.73 8.19 -20.57
N LYS A 468 11.68 9.14 -20.57
CA LYS A 468 12.82 9.23 -21.50
C LYS A 468 14.08 8.85 -20.74
N SER A 469 14.65 7.68 -21.00
CA SER A 469 15.76 7.13 -20.20
C SER A 469 16.75 6.31 -21.02
N LYS A 470 17.72 5.72 -20.31
CA LYS A 470 18.75 4.86 -20.88
C LYS A 470 19.12 3.71 -19.95
N ILE A 471 19.55 2.60 -20.54
CA ILE A 471 20.17 1.46 -19.86
C ILE A 471 21.60 1.32 -20.37
N LEU A 472 22.57 1.41 -19.46
CA LEU A 472 24.00 1.32 -19.75
C LEU A 472 24.51 -0.09 -19.43
N THR A 473 25.49 -0.58 -20.17
CA THR A 473 26.28 -1.75 -19.77
C THR A 473 27.77 -1.46 -19.82
N TRP A 474 28.50 -1.87 -18.78
CA TRP A 474 29.97 -1.79 -18.76
C TRP A 474 30.64 -3.02 -19.38
N HIS A 475 30.00 -4.18 -19.33
CA HIS A 475 30.60 -5.47 -19.72
C HIS A 475 29.91 -6.14 -20.92
N GLY A 476 28.85 -5.52 -21.46
CA GLY A 476 27.98 -6.09 -22.47
C GLY A 476 26.79 -6.81 -21.83
N CYS A 477 25.65 -6.78 -22.52
CA CYS A 477 24.43 -7.47 -22.09
C CYS A 477 23.47 -7.78 -23.23
N GLU A 478 22.49 -8.64 -22.94
CA GLU A 478 21.32 -8.87 -23.79
C GLU A 478 20.06 -8.49 -23.02
N LEU A 479 19.27 -7.58 -23.59
CA LEU A 479 18.02 -7.09 -23.03
C LEU A 479 16.86 -7.62 -23.87
N GLU A 480 15.89 -8.28 -23.25
CA GLU A 480 14.58 -8.53 -23.85
C GLU A 480 13.69 -7.33 -23.57
N ILE A 481 13.08 -6.79 -24.62
CA ILE A 481 12.15 -5.66 -24.54
C ILE A 481 10.82 -6.12 -25.08
N ASP A 482 9.81 -6.04 -24.23
CA ASP A 482 8.41 -6.25 -24.57
C ASP A 482 7.66 -4.91 -24.55
N GLY A 483 6.80 -4.69 -25.53
CA GLY A 483 6.12 -3.41 -25.77
C GLY A 483 6.85 -2.49 -26.76
N ARG A 484 6.15 -1.42 -27.16
CA ARG A 484 6.60 -0.46 -28.19
C ARG A 484 7.14 0.81 -27.53
N CYS A 485 8.36 1.21 -27.93
CA CYS A 485 8.90 2.52 -27.62
C CYS A 485 8.42 3.57 -28.62
N ASP A 486 8.25 4.83 -28.18
CA ASP A 486 8.00 5.97 -29.06
C ASP A 486 9.25 6.29 -29.89
N ALA A 487 10.41 6.19 -29.23
CA ALA A 487 11.72 6.27 -29.85
C ALA A 487 12.69 5.35 -29.10
N GLU A 488 13.57 4.69 -29.82
CA GLU A 488 14.68 3.94 -29.23
C GLU A 488 15.90 3.96 -30.14
N SER A 489 17.09 3.86 -29.55
CA SER A 489 18.34 3.71 -30.28
C SER A 489 19.41 3.09 -29.39
N VAL A 490 20.40 2.45 -30.02
CA VAL A 490 21.62 2.02 -29.33
C VAL A 490 22.69 3.07 -29.59
N ALA A 491 23.24 3.64 -28.53
CA ALA A 491 24.41 4.51 -28.61
C ALA A 491 25.66 3.66 -28.44
N GLU A 492 26.40 3.53 -29.55
CA GLU A 492 27.66 2.81 -29.62
C GLU A 492 28.83 3.77 -29.67
N TYR A 493 29.91 3.40 -28.99
CA TYR A 493 31.14 4.17 -28.93
C TYR A 493 32.28 3.38 -29.60
N ALA A 494 33.17 4.09 -30.31
CA ALA A 494 34.30 3.46 -30.99
C ALA A 494 35.26 2.83 -29.97
N ASN A 495 35.58 3.58 -28.91
CA ASN A 495 36.31 3.08 -27.75
C ASN A 495 35.41 3.17 -26.50
N PRO A 496 35.51 2.21 -25.55
CA PRO A 496 34.77 2.28 -24.29
C PRO A 496 34.98 3.57 -23.51
N THR A 497 36.16 4.19 -23.60
CA THR A 497 36.52 5.46 -22.94
C THR A 497 35.80 6.68 -23.51
N ASP A 498 35.26 6.57 -24.73
CA ASP A 498 34.57 7.68 -25.40
C ASP A 498 33.15 7.88 -24.84
N ASN A 499 32.63 6.90 -24.10
CA ASN A 499 31.32 7.02 -23.45
C ASN A 499 31.38 8.10 -22.34
N PRO A 500 30.50 9.14 -22.38
CA PRO A 500 30.43 10.19 -21.35
C PRO A 500 30.23 9.66 -19.92
N ALA A 501 29.66 8.46 -19.75
CA ALA A 501 29.47 7.82 -18.46
C ALA A 501 30.79 7.53 -17.72
N ASN A 502 31.93 7.42 -18.43
CA ASN A 502 33.25 7.27 -17.80
C ASN A 502 33.57 8.47 -16.89
N THR A 503 33.12 9.67 -17.25
CA THR A 503 33.29 10.86 -16.42
C THR A 503 32.60 10.68 -15.07
N TYR A 504 31.41 10.09 -15.04
CA TYR A 504 30.68 9.83 -13.79
C TYR A 504 31.36 8.77 -12.94
N MET A 505 31.93 7.74 -13.57
CA MET A 505 32.74 6.72 -12.88
C MET A 505 34.00 7.32 -12.26
N ASN A 506 34.71 8.18 -13.00
CA ASN A 506 35.91 8.87 -12.52
C ASN A 506 35.59 9.82 -11.36
N LEU A 507 34.50 10.58 -11.47
CA LEU A 507 34.00 11.44 -10.39
C LEU A 507 33.70 10.61 -9.14
N HIS A 508 32.97 9.51 -9.27
CA HIS A 508 32.69 8.62 -8.14
C HIS A 508 33.97 8.08 -7.49
N GLY A 509 34.96 7.70 -8.28
CA GLY A 509 36.28 7.28 -7.78
C GLY A 509 36.95 8.35 -6.91
N GLN A 510 37.00 9.59 -7.38
CA GLN A 510 37.58 10.71 -6.61
C GLN A 510 36.77 11.02 -5.35
N LEU A 511 35.44 11.03 -5.44
CA LEU A 511 34.57 11.24 -4.28
C LEU A 511 34.74 10.10 -3.26
N ASN A 512 35.00 8.88 -3.71
CA ASN A 512 35.27 7.75 -2.83
C ASN A 512 36.58 7.93 -2.03
N ASP A 513 37.64 8.41 -2.68
CA ASP A 513 38.90 8.73 -2.00
C ASP A 513 38.71 9.83 -0.93
N MET A 514 37.86 10.83 -1.23
CA MET A 514 37.47 11.85 -0.25
C MET A 514 36.69 11.24 0.92
N ARG A 515 35.73 10.33 0.68
CA ARG A 515 34.98 9.63 1.74
C ARG A 515 35.91 8.79 2.63
N GLN A 516 36.86 8.07 2.03
CA GLN A 516 37.85 7.28 2.78
C GLN A 516 38.76 8.16 3.64
N THR A 517 39.19 9.30 3.10
CA THR A 517 40.01 10.27 3.85
C THR A 517 39.21 10.87 5.01
N ALA A 518 37.97 11.29 4.76
CA ALA A 518 37.06 11.79 5.78
C ALA A 518 36.83 10.78 6.91
N ALA A 519 36.59 9.51 6.56
CA ALA A 519 36.42 8.43 7.53
C ALA A 519 37.68 8.21 8.40
N ARG A 520 38.89 8.33 7.82
CA ARG A 520 40.16 8.20 8.56
C ARG A 520 40.42 9.38 9.49
N GLU A 521 40.02 10.59 9.07
CA GLU A 521 40.25 11.83 9.80
C GLU A 521 39.10 12.22 10.76
N GLY A 522 38.01 11.45 10.78
CA GLY A 522 36.80 11.77 11.56
C GLY A 522 36.09 13.05 11.09
N LYS A 523 36.26 13.38 9.80
CA LYS A 523 35.67 14.56 9.15
C LYS A 523 34.44 14.17 8.34
N GLU A 524 33.71 15.18 7.91
CA GLU A 524 32.63 15.01 6.96
C GLU A 524 33.16 14.63 5.56
N GLY A 525 32.40 13.80 4.85
CA GLY A 525 32.65 13.42 3.47
C GLY A 525 32.49 14.58 2.48
N PRO A 526 32.61 14.31 1.16
CA PRO A 526 32.43 15.33 0.15
C PRO A 526 30.99 15.88 0.14
N ARG A 527 30.86 17.21 0.06
CA ARG A 527 29.58 17.92 -0.10
C ARG A 527 29.55 18.49 -1.51
N VAL A 528 28.82 17.80 -2.38
CA VAL A 528 28.86 17.97 -3.83
C VAL A 528 27.62 18.70 -4.31
N LEU A 529 27.76 19.84 -4.99
CA LEU A 529 26.67 20.54 -5.67
C LEU A 529 26.76 20.35 -7.18
N ILE A 530 25.66 19.93 -7.80
CA ILE A 530 25.57 19.78 -9.25
C ILE A 530 24.80 20.97 -9.83
N VAL A 531 25.46 21.76 -10.68
CA VAL A 531 24.89 22.96 -11.31
C VAL A 531 25.03 22.94 -12.82
N GLY A 532 24.18 23.70 -13.48
CA GLY A 532 24.19 23.88 -14.94
C GLY A 532 22.82 24.34 -15.43
N PRO A 533 22.68 24.59 -16.74
CA PRO A 533 21.41 24.98 -17.33
C PRO A 533 20.29 23.95 -17.11
N ALA A 534 19.07 24.30 -17.53
CA ALA A 534 17.99 23.31 -17.62
C ALA A 534 18.36 22.20 -18.62
N ASP A 535 17.89 20.97 -18.38
CA ASP A 535 17.99 19.84 -19.32
C ASP A 535 19.42 19.49 -19.78
N VAL A 536 20.35 19.45 -18.82
CA VAL A 536 21.76 19.01 -19.04
C VAL A 536 22.11 17.69 -18.35
N GLY A 537 21.16 17.06 -17.65
CA GLY A 537 21.36 15.76 -16.98
C GLY A 537 21.82 15.82 -15.52
N LYS A 538 21.56 16.93 -14.81
CA LYS A 538 21.94 17.12 -13.39
C LYS A 538 21.42 15.99 -12.48
N SER A 539 20.12 15.72 -12.53
CA SER A 539 19.49 14.67 -11.73
C SER A 539 19.98 13.27 -12.10
N THR A 540 20.29 13.01 -13.38
CA THR A 540 20.92 11.74 -13.81
C THR A 540 22.29 11.55 -13.18
N VAL A 541 23.12 12.60 -13.13
CA VAL A 541 24.43 12.55 -12.46
C VAL A 541 24.25 12.36 -10.96
N ALA A 542 23.32 13.09 -10.33
CA ALA A 542 23.00 12.96 -8.91
C ALA A 542 22.59 11.52 -8.55
N ARG A 543 21.66 10.92 -9.30
CA ARG A 543 21.24 9.52 -9.13
C ARG A 543 22.40 8.55 -9.35
N THR A 544 23.16 8.70 -10.42
CA THR A 544 24.29 7.81 -10.74
C THR A 544 25.34 7.79 -9.62
N LEU A 545 25.78 8.97 -9.15
CA LEU A 545 26.74 9.08 -8.06
C LEU A 545 26.19 8.53 -6.73
N THR A 546 24.90 8.76 -6.47
CA THR A 546 24.21 8.21 -5.29
C THR A 546 24.15 6.69 -5.35
N SER A 547 23.77 6.11 -6.49
CA SER A 547 23.68 4.66 -6.67
C SER A 547 25.04 3.99 -6.48
N TYR A 548 26.09 4.54 -7.10
CA TYR A 548 27.45 4.00 -6.96
C TYR A 548 27.97 4.07 -5.52
N ALA A 549 27.70 5.17 -4.81
CA ALA A 549 28.03 5.27 -3.39
C ALA A 549 27.27 4.23 -2.55
N THR A 550 25.97 4.08 -2.78
CA THR A 550 25.12 3.12 -2.07
C THR A 550 25.55 1.67 -2.34
N ARG A 551 25.92 1.33 -3.58
CA ARG A 551 26.46 0.02 -3.97
C ARG A 551 27.76 -0.34 -3.25
N GLN A 552 28.53 0.67 -2.86
CA GLN A 552 29.76 0.49 -2.06
C GLN A 552 29.52 0.53 -0.54
N GLY A 553 28.26 0.55 -0.10
CA GLY A 553 27.88 0.53 1.31
C GLY A 553 27.93 1.91 1.99
N TYR A 554 28.12 2.99 1.24
CA TYR A 554 27.97 4.35 1.78
C TYR A 554 26.50 4.73 1.89
N GLN A 555 26.22 5.72 2.73
CA GLN A 555 24.89 6.26 2.99
C GLN A 555 24.85 7.76 2.67
N PRO A 556 25.07 8.16 1.39
CA PRO A 556 25.05 9.57 1.03
C PRO A 556 23.71 10.22 1.39
N LEU A 557 23.78 11.46 1.90
CA LEU A 557 22.61 12.29 2.07
C LEU A 557 22.37 13.05 0.76
N VAL A 558 21.24 12.79 0.10
CA VAL A 558 20.88 13.45 -1.14
C VAL A 558 19.93 14.60 -0.83
N VAL A 559 20.18 15.75 -1.43
CA VAL A 559 19.38 16.96 -1.31
C VAL A 559 18.90 17.38 -2.69
N ASN A 560 17.61 17.63 -2.85
CA ASN A 560 17.05 18.28 -4.03
C ASN A 560 16.68 19.72 -3.68
N VAL A 561 17.32 20.68 -4.35
CA VAL A 561 16.98 22.10 -4.26
C VAL A 561 16.35 22.63 -5.55
N ASN A 562 15.90 21.76 -6.45
CA ASN A 562 15.16 22.16 -7.64
C ASN A 562 13.65 21.99 -7.43
N PRO A 563 12.86 23.07 -7.25
CA PRO A 563 11.42 22.94 -7.00
C PRO A 563 10.63 22.46 -8.22
N ARG A 564 11.18 22.46 -9.45
CA ARG A 564 10.47 21.93 -10.64
C ARG A 564 10.27 20.42 -10.59
N GLU A 565 11.14 19.70 -9.89
CA GLU A 565 11.17 18.24 -9.85
C GLU A 565 11.16 17.79 -8.38
N GLY A 566 10.48 16.69 -8.06
CA GLY A 566 10.45 16.15 -6.71
C GLY A 566 11.58 15.15 -6.46
N LEU A 567 12.07 15.06 -5.22
CA LEU A 567 12.82 13.90 -4.71
C LEU A 567 12.00 13.29 -3.59
N LEU A 568 11.46 12.09 -3.84
CA LEU A 568 10.61 11.33 -2.93
C LEU A 568 9.39 12.13 -2.42
N SER A 569 8.95 13.12 -3.19
CA SER A 569 7.96 14.12 -2.82
C SER A 569 7.36 14.74 -4.09
N LEU A 570 6.30 15.53 -3.93
CA LEU A 570 5.66 16.22 -5.05
C LEU A 570 6.53 17.37 -5.60
N PRO A 571 6.36 17.75 -6.88
CA PRO A 571 6.91 19.00 -7.42
C PRO A 571 6.50 20.21 -6.56
N GLY A 572 7.28 21.29 -6.62
CA GLY A 572 7.12 22.46 -5.76
C GLY A 572 7.70 22.28 -4.35
N THR A 573 8.56 21.28 -4.14
CA THR A 573 9.20 21.00 -2.84
C THR A 573 10.71 21.01 -2.93
N LEU A 574 11.36 21.31 -1.81
CA LEU A 574 12.78 21.06 -1.57
C LEU A 574 12.87 19.93 -0.55
N SER A 575 13.72 18.94 -0.81
CA SER A 575 13.77 17.75 0.06
C SER A 575 15.18 17.21 0.27
N ALA A 576 15.34 16.41 1.31
CA ALA A 576 16.57 15.69 1.59
C ALA A 576 16.26 14.29 2.12
N SER A 577 17.05 13.28 1.74
CA SER A 577 16.92 11.92 2.28
C SER A 577 18.27 11.22 2.36
N VAL A 578 18.41 10.29 3.30
CA VAL A 578 19.57 9.40 3.39
C VAL A 578 19.32 8.18 2.51
N LEU A 579 20.22 7.94 1.56
CA LEU A 579 20.13 6.82 0.62
C LEU A 579 21.10 5.73 1.07
N ALA A 580 20.65 4.87 1.99
CA ALA A 580 21.45 3.78 2.55
C ALA A 580 21.21 2.41 1.87
N THR A 581 20.24 2.35 0.96
CA THR A 581 19.78 1.11 0.30
C THR A 581 19.48 1.40 -1.16
N VAL A 582 19.50 0.35 -1.99
CA VAL A 582 19.30 0.45 -3.45
C VAL A 582 18.09 1.32 -3.81
N MET A 583 18.26 2.14 -4.85
CA MET A 583 17.18 2.95 -5.41
C MET A 583 16.31 2.10 -6.34
N ASP A 584 15.10 2.56 -6.62
CA ASP A 584 14.20 1.84 -7.53
C ASP A 584 14.39 2.33 -8.97
N PRO A 585 14.82 1.48 -9.91
CA PRO A 585 14.97 1.90 -11.30
C PRO A 585 13.63 2.26 -11.95
N GLU A 586 12.50 1.72 -11.46
CA GLU A 586 11.15 1.94 -12.02
C GLU A 586 10.43 3.17 -11.43
N ALA A 587 10.94 3.75 -10.33
CA ALA A 587 10.32 4.93 -9.73
C ALA A 587 10.27 6.11 -10.73
N VAL A 588 9.16 6.86 -10.72
CA VAL A 588 8.94 7.99 -11.64
C VAL A 588 10.02 9.07 -11.47
N ASP A 589 10.44 9.34 -10.23
CA ASP A 589 11.51 10.28 -9.91
C ASP A 589 12.93 9.64 -9.97
N GLY A 590 12.99 8.31 -10.08
CA GLY A 590 14.19 7.49 -10.12
C GLY A 590 14.91 7.29 -8.78
N TRP A 591 14.30 7.71 -7.65
CA TRP A 591 14.91 7.61 -6.31
C TRP A 591 14.37 6.42 -5.51
N GLY A 592 13.07 6.14 -5.60
CA GLY A 592 12.42 5.06 -4.85
C GLY A 592 11.04 5.43 -4.34
N SER A 593 10.55 4.69 -3.34
CA SER A 593 9.26 4.94 -2.70
C SER A 593 9.42 5.38 -1.24
N THR A 594 8.42 6.10 -0.74
CA THR A 594 8.26 6.44 0.67
C THR A 594 7.52 5.32 1.42
N PRO A 595 7.50 5.31 2.77
CA PRO A 595 6.87 4.24 3.54
C PRO A 595 5.37 4.14 3.27
N THR A 596 4.90 2.92 3.06
CA THR A 596 3.49 2.57 2.88
C THR A 596 3.06 1.54 3.92
N SER A 597 1.75 1.35 4.12
CA SER A 597 1.22 0.36 5.08
C SER A 597 1.43 -1.10 4.66
N GLY A 598 1.75 -1.35 3.38
CA GLY A 598 2.04 -2.67 2.81
C GLY A 598 3.52 -2.90 2.52
N PRO A 599 3.87 -4.13 2.11
CA PRO A 599 5.25 -4.52 1.79
C PRO A 599 5.80 -3.72 0.60
N SER A 600 7.13 -3.60 0.55
CA SER A 600 7.85 -2.85 -0.47
C SER A 600 8.93 -3.74 -1.09
N SER A 601 8.96 -3.82 -2.43
CA SER A 601 9.98 -4.56 -3.18
C SER A 601 11.38 -3.95 -3.06
N VAL A 602 11.45 -2.62 -2.97
CA VAL A 602 12.67 -1.85 -2.73
C VAL A 602 12.60 -1.18 -1.37
N PRO A 603 13.65 -1.18 -0.54
CA PRO A 603 13.58 -0.54 0.77
C PRO A 603 13.17 0.94 0.68
N VAL A 604 12.18 1.32 1.47
CA VAL A 604 11.60 2.67 1.45
C VAL A 604 12.58 3.71 1.98
N LYS A 605 12.41 4.96 1.52
CA LYS A 605 13.26 6.09 1.90
C LYS A 605 12.45 7.08 2.75
N LEU A 606 13.13 7.79 3.64
CA LEU A 606 12.51 8.76 4.55
C LEU A 606 12.98 10.17 4.20
N PRO A 607 12.22 10.92 3.38
CA PRO A 607 12.58 12.29 3.04
C PRO A 607 12.13 13.29 4.11
N LEU A 608 12.96 14.30 4.35
CA LEU A 608 12.55 15.58 4.93
C LEU A 608 12.13 16.50 3.78
N VAL A 609 10.96 17.14 3.89
CA VAL A 609 10.38 17.92 2.80
C VAL A 609 9.96 19.30 3.31
N PHE A 610 10.26 20.34 2.53
CA PHE A 610 9.74 21.70 2.67
C PHE A 610 8.96 22.09 1.42
N TYR A 611 7.80 22.75 1.60
CA TYR A 611 6.94 23.15 0.48
C TYR A 611 7.24 24.58 0.04
N TYR A 612 7.73 24.74 -1.19
CA TYR A 612 7.96 26.04 -1.81
C TYR A 612 6.71 26.53 -2.56
N GLY A 613 6.02 25.61 -3.24
CA GLY A 613 4.75 25.87 -3.94
C GLY A 613 4.87 26.77 -5.17
N ARG A 614 6.06 26.87 -5.77
CA ARG A 614 6.37 27.62 -6.99
C ARG A 614 7.31 26.81 -7.90
N ALA A 615 7.38 27.16 -9.17
CA ALA A 615 8.15 26.40 -10.17
C ALA A 615 9.61 26.84 -10.22
N SER A 616 9.88 28.14 -10.07
CA SER A 616 11.22 28.70 -10.17
C SER A 616 11.64 29.37 -8.85
N PRO A 617 12.88 29.15 -8.37
CA PRO A 617 13.45 29.88 -7.24
C PRO A 617 13.46 31.41 -7.42
N ASP A 618 13.46 31.89 -8.67
CA ASP A 618 13.43 33.31 -8.99
C ASP A 618 12.08 33.99 -8.67
N GLU A 619 11.01 33.23 -8.46
CA GLU A 619 9.68 33.77 -8.16
C GLU A 619 9.55 34.32 -6.73
N ASP A 620 10.28 33.74 -5.78
CA ASP A 620 10.35 34.20 -4.39
C ASP A 620 11.73 33.82 -3.82
N PRO A 621 12.79 34.57 -4.19
CA PRO A 621 14.17 34.20 -3.87
C PRO A 621 14.46 34.22 -2.37
N ASP A 622 13.84 35.15 -1.63
CA ASP A 622 14.05 35.29 -0.18
C ASP A 622 13.46 34.09 0.56
N PHE A 623 12.23 33.67 0.20
CA PHE A 623 11.64 32.46 0.79
C PHE A 623 12.39 31.19 0.38
N TYR A 624 12.87 31.12 -0.86
CA TYR A 624 13.71 30.00 -1.30
C TYR A 624 15.01 29.91 -0.48
N ARG A 625 15.67 31.05 -0.21
CA ARG A 625 16.85 31.09 0.68
C ARG A 625 16.49 30.62 2.08
N GLU A 626 15.36 31.06 2.65
CA GLU A 626 14.91 30.63 3.97
C GLU A 626 14.72 29.10 4.03
N LEU A 627 14.00 28.52 3.06
CA LEU A 627 13.79 27.07 3.01
C LEU A 627 15.10 26.31 2.80
N THR A 628 16.00 26.84 1.97
CA THR A 628 17.33 26.26 1.73
C THR A 628 18.16 26.23 3.02
N SER A 629 18.18 27.33 3.78
CA SER A 629 18.88 27.40 5.08
C SER A 629 18.27 26.44 6.12
N LYS A 630 16.95 26.30 6.17
CA LYS A 630 16.27 25.32 7.06
C LYS A 630 16.60 23.88 6.69
N LEU A 631 16.62 23.58 5.39
CA LEU A 631 17.01 22.28 4.88
C LEU A 631 18.48 21.99 5.22
N ALA A 632 19.39 22.94 4.99
CA ALA A 632 20.80 22.84 5.31
C ALA A 632 21.06 22.63 6.82
N GLY A 633 20.33 23.34 7.67
CA GLY A 633 20.38 23.14 9.12
C GLY A 633 19.98 21.73 9.54
N SER A 634 18.94 21.17 8.91
CA SER A 634 18.49 19.80 9.16
C SER A 634 19.48 18.75 8.65
N VAL A 635 20.10 19.01 7.50
CA VAL A 635 21.19 18.17 6.96
C VAL A 635 22.40 18.18 7.88
N SER A 636 22.82 19.35 8.35
CA SER A 636 23.94 19.51 9.29
C SER A 636 23.68 18.77 10.60
N ALA A 637 22.45 18.86 11.13
CA ALA A 637 22.04 18.09 12.30
C ALA A 637 22.18 16.59 12.07
N ARG A 638 21.68 16.07 10.92
CA ARG A 638 21.79 14.65 10.58
C ARG A 638 23.24 14.19 10.44
N LEU A 639 24.11 14.99 9.82
CA LEU A 639 25.55 14.69 9.72
C LEU A 639 26.23 14.66 11.10
N SER A 640 25.77 15.47 12.05
CA SER A 640 26.34 15.47 13.41
C SER A 640 25.91 14.26 14.26
N GLU A 641 24.75 13.68 13.96
CA GLU A 641 24.17 12.56 14.72
C GLU A 641 24.59 11.19 14.17
N ASP A 642 24.89 11.09 12.88
CA ASP A 642 25.12 9.82 12.19
C ASP A 642 26.47 9.80 11.46
N GLU A 643 27.44 9.10 12.04
CA GLU A 643 28.80 8.99 11.51
C GLU A 643 28.88 8.26 10.16
N ASP A 644 27.95 7.34 9.86
CA ASP A 644 27.91 6.66 8.56
C ASP A 644 27.45 7.60 7.45
N VAL A 645 26.46 8.45 7.73
CA VAL A 645 26.01 9.50 6.81
C VAL A 645 27.08 10.58 6.68
N LYS A 646 27.66 11.01 7.81
CA LYS A 646 28.71 12.03 7.89
C LYS A 646 29.88 11.75 6.97
N LYS A 647 30.48 10.55 7.05
CA LYS A 647 31.63 10.16 6.21
C LYS A 647 31.25 9.91 4.75
N SER A 648 29.98 9.58 4.49
CA SER A 648 29.46 9.34 3.13
C SER A 648 29.28 10.63 2.34
N GLY A 649 29.03 11.75 3.02
CA GLY A 649 28.91 13.08 2.42
C GLY A 649 27.51 13.39 1.87
N VAL A 650 27.42 14.50 1.15
CA VAL A 650 26.18 15.09 0.65
C VAL A 650 26.23 15.23 -0.86
N ILE A 651 25.13 14.90 -1.55
CA ILE A 651 24.96 15.13 -3.00
C ILE A 651 23.75 16.03 -3.21
N ILE A 652 23.95 17.20 -3.80
CA ILE A 652 22.92 18.23 -3.97
C ILE A 652 22.60 18.37 -5.46
N ASP A 653 21.36 18.05 -5.83
CA ASP A 653 20.80 18.30 -7.16
C ASP A 653 20.29 19.75 -7.23
N GLY A 654 20.98 20.57 -8.01
CA GLY A 654 20.74 22.00 -8.10
C GLY A 654 19.62 22.40 -9.07
N MET A 655 19.09 23.60 -8.88
CA MET A 655 18.18 24.25 -9.83
C MET A 655 18.82 24.45 -11.21
N GLY A 656 18.00 24.58 -12.27
CA GLY A 656 18.49 25.00 -13.57
C GLY A 656 18.98 26.45 -13.51
N LEU A 657 20.28 26.67 -13.72
CA LEU A 657 20.90 28.00 -13.66
C LEU A 657 20.99 28.61 -15.07
N PRO A 658 20.22 29.67 -15.38
CA PRO A 658 20.40 30.40 -16.63
C PRO A 658 21.73 31.15 -16.63
N GLU A 659 22.49 31.10 -17.73
CA GLU A 659 23.84 31.68 -17.79
C GLU A 659 23.90 33.19 -17.52
N GLN A 660 22.78 33.89 -17.69
CA GLN A 660 22.68 35.35 -17.51
C GLN A 660 21.98 35.76 -16.20
N SER A 661 21.53 34.80 -15.38
CA SER A 661 20.77 35.11 -14.15
C SER A 661 21.70 35.45 -13.00
N LYS A 662 21.85 36.75 -12.70
CA LYS A 662 22.60 37.22 -11.53
C LYS A 662 22.03 36.67 -10.23
N ASP A 663 20.72 36.74 -10.07
CA ASP A 663 20.02 36.23 -8.88
C ASP A 663 20.22 34.72 -8.75
N GLY A 664 20.22 33.98 -9.86
CA GLY A 664 20.54 32.56 -9.89
C GLY A 664 21.96 32.25 -9.37
N PHE A 665 22.97 33.05 -9.73
CA PHE A 665 24.32 32.90 -9.18
C PHE A 665 24.38 33.21 -7.67
N GLU A 666 23.61 34.19 -7.20
CA GLU A 666 23.51 34.50 -5.76
C GLU A 666 22.79 33.40 -4.98
N LEU A 667 21.79 32.75 -5.58
CA LEU A 667 21.11 31.60 -4.99
C LEU A 667 22.03 30.37 -4.94
N VAL A 668 22.82 30.12 -5.99
CA VAL A 668 23.86 29.07 -5.97
C VAL A 668 24.89 29.35 -4.88
N ALA A 669 25.33 30.59 -4.73
CA ALA A 669 26.28 30.93 -3.68
C ALA A 669 25.70 30.74 -2.26
N HIS A 670 24.41 31.05 -2.07
CA HIS A 670 23.70 30.75 -0.83
C HIS A 670 23.68 29.25 -0.52
N ILE A 671 23.38 28.42 -1.52
CA ILE A 671 23.43 26.95 -1.36
C ILE A 671 24.85 26.48 -1.00
N VAL A 672 25.88 27.03 -1.64
CA VAL A 672 27.28 26.67 -1.38
C VAL A 672 27.67 26.99 0.06
N ASP A 673 27.28 28.15 0.58
CA ASP A 673 27.57 28.59 1.95
C ASP A 673 26.81 27.73 2.98
N GLU A 674 25.48 27.66 2.85
CA GLU A 674 24.60 26.95 3.80
C GLU A 674 24.93 25.46 3.92
N PHE A 675 25.19 24.80 2.79
CA PHE A 675 25.59 23.38 2.79
C PHE A 675 27.09 23.17 2.88
N SER A 676 27.90 24.23 3.03
CA SER A 676 29.37 24.14 3.12
C SER A 676 30.00 23.29 2.00
N VAL A 677 29.53 23.49 0.78
CA VAL A 677 29.89 22.71 -0.42
C VAL A 677 31.38 22.83 -0.73
N ASN A 678 32.10 21.72 -0.83
CA ASN A 678 33.51 21.68 -1.19
C ASN A 678 33.78 21.21 -2.63
N VAL A 679 32.79 20.66 -3.32
CA VAL A 679 32.89 20.26 -4.74
C VAL A 679 31.69 20.76 -5.52
N ILE A 680 31.91 21.52 -6.59
CA ILE A 680 30.86 22.01 -7.49
C ILE A 680 31.09 21.40 -8.88
N ILE A 681 30.16 20.55 -9.31
CA ILE A 681 30.16 19.93 -10.64
C ILE A 681 29.33 20.82 -11.57
N VAL A 682 29.95 21.35 -12.62
CA VAL A 682 29.29 22.24 -13.60
C VAL A 682 29.05 21.48 -14.89
N ILE A 683 27.80 21.30 -15.28
CA ILE A 683 27.43 20.51 -16.47
C ILE A 683 27.07 21.42 -17.65
N GLY A 684 27.77 21.24 -18.77
CA GLY A 684 27.33 21.73 -20.08
C GLY A 684 27.39 23.25 -20.28
N SER A 685 28.11 24.00 -19.45
CA SER A 685 28.31 25.45 -19.63
C SER A 685 29.69 25.90 -19.17
N THR A 686 30.50 26.37 -20.11
CA THR A 686 31.80 26.99 -19.84
C THR A 686 31.66 28.37 -19.21
N THR A 687 30.58 29.10 -19.53
CA THR A 687 30.24 30.40 -18.94
C THR A 687 30.02 30.26 -17.43
N ILE A 688 29.13 29.34 -17.02
CA ILE A 688 28.85 29.08 -15.61
C ILE A 688 30.13 28.60 -14.90
N SER A 689 30.91 27.72 -15.53
CA SER A 689 32.16 27.22 -14.96
C SER A 689 33.16 28.34 -14.69
N SER A 690 33.31 29.27 -15.65
CA SER A 690 34.26 30.39 -15.53
C SER A 690 33.83 31.37 -14.43
N GLU A 691 32.53 31.64 -14.34
CA GLU A 691 31.97 32.55 -13.34
C GLU A 691 32.10 31.98 -11.91
N LEU A 692 31.72 30.72 -11.70
CA LEU A 692 31.85 30.05 -10.40
C LEU A 692 33.32 29.86 -10.01
N SER A 693 34.20 29.54 -10.97
CA SER A 693 35.64 29.48 -10.70
C SER A 693 36.20 30.82 -10.27
N ARG A 694 35.77 31.91 -10.91
CA ARG A 694 36.17 33.26 -10.51
C ARG A 694 35.68 33.59 -9.10
N ARG A 695 34.41 33.31 -8.80
CA ARG A 695 33.77 33.60 -7.51
C ARG A 695 34.41 32.84 -6.35
N PHE A 696 34.56 31.52 -6.48
CA PHE A 696 35.00 30.65 -5.39
C PHE A 696 36.52 30.39 -5.34
N SER A 697 37.31 30.99 -6.24
CA SER A 697 38.78 30.75 -6.32
C SER A 697 39.54 30.99 -5.01
N THR A 698 39.11 31.95 -4.20
CA THR A 698 39.74 32.31 -2.93
C THR A 698 38.89 31.95 -1.71
N GLU A 699 37.66 31.53 -1.91
CA GLU A 699 36.73 31.21 -0.84
C GLU A 699 37.03 29.82 -0.27
N ARG A 700 36.67 29.62 0.99
CA ARG A 700 36.77 28.36 1.70
C ARG A 700 35.44 28.05 2.34
N THR A 701 35.15 26.76 2.51
CA THR A 701 33.97 26.31 3.23
C THR A 701 34.01 26.78 4.69
N SER A 702 32.87 26.73 5.38
CA SER A 702 32.79 26.98 6.83
C SER A 702 33.73 26.05 7.64
N LEU A 703 34.12 24.91 7.07
CA LEU A 703 35.06 23.93 7.63
C LEU A 703 36.53 24.19 7.22
N GLY A 704 36.81 25.25 6.46
CA GLY A 704 38.15 25.67 6.06
C GLY A 704 38.72 24.94 4.84
N GLU A 705 37.90 24.19 4.09
CA GLU A 705 38.33 23.45 2.90
C GLU A 705 38.31 24.34 1.65
N PRO A 706 39.16 24.08 0.65
CA PRO A 706 39.03 24.71 -0.66
C PRO A 706 37.80 24.20 -1.42
N ILE A 707 37.17 25.08 -2.19
CA ILE A 707 36.03 24.74 -3.06
C ILE A 707 36.57 24.36 -4.45
N SER A 708 36.30 23.14 -4.90
CA SER A 708 36.76 22.62 -6.19
C SER A 708 35.67 22.74 -7.25
N ILE A 709 35.94 23.43 -8.36
CA ILE A 709 35.04 23.51 -9.52
C ILE A 709 35.44 22.46 -10.55
N VAL A 710 34.51 21.58 -10.91
CA VAL A 710 34.73 20.47 -11.85
C VAL A 710 33.80 20.61 -13.05
N PRO A 711 34.27 21.15 -14.18
CA PRO A 711 33.46 21.21 -15.40
C PRO A 711 33.33 19.82 -16.04
N ILE A 712 32.13 19.47 -16.47
CA ILE A 712 31.84 18.27 -17.25
C ILE A 712 30.98 18.60 -18.48
N ASP A 713 31.23 17.89 -19.56
CA ASP A 713 30.47 18.05 -20.80
C ASP A 713 29.06 17.48 -20.65
N LYS A 714 28.10 18.10 -21.34
CA LYS A 714 26.74 17.58 -21.45
C LYS A 714 26.77 16.28 -22.27
N SER A 715 26.16 15.21 -21.76
CA SER A 715 25.95 13.99 -22.55
C SER A 715 24.99 14.24 -23.70
N ASP A 716 25.32 13.71 -24.88
CA ASP A 716 24.49 13.71 -26.08
C ASP A 716 23.19 12.87 -25.91
N GLY A 717 23.15 12.00 -24.90
CA GLY A 717 21.97 11.19 -24.55
C GLY A 717 20.92 11.92 -23.71
N VAL A 718 21.18 13.17 -23.29
CA VAL A 718 20.20 13.95 -22.53
C VAL A 718 19.04 14.35 -23.45
N ALA A 719 17.88 13.76 -23.19
CA ALA A 719 16.67 14.00 -23.97
C ALA A 719 16.10 15.40 -23.73
N ILE A 720 15.51 15.98 -24.77
CA ILE A 720 14.72 17.21 -24.68
C ILE A 720 13.39 16.89 -23.99
N ARG A 721 13.05 17.67 -22.98
CA ARG A 721 11.81 17.55 -22.20
C ARG A 721 10.94 18.77 -22.51
N ASP A 722 9.96 18.59 -23.40
CA ASP A 722 8.97 19.61 -23.65
C ASP A 722 8.03 19.79 -22.44
N GLU A 723 7.35 20.93 -22.37
CA GLU A 723 6.47 21.25 -21.22
C GLU A 723 5.31 20.26 -21.08
N ALA A 724 4.81 19.68 -22.18
CA ALA A 724 3.78 18.66 -22.11
C ALA A 724 4.32 17.40 -21.42
N PHE A 725 5.49 16.90 -21.80
CA PHE A 725 6.16 15.79 -21.13
C PHE A 725 6.40 16.08 -19.65
N LEU A 726 6.92 17.27 -19.33
CA LEU A 726 7.15 17.66 -17.94
C LEU A 726 5.85 17.71 -17.14
N GLN A 727 4.75 18.19 -17.74
CA GLN A 727 3.43 18.16 -17.12
C GLN A 727 3.05 16.70 -16.82
N HIS A 728 3.11 15.79 -17.79
CA HIS A 728 2.79 14.37 -17.57
C HIS A 728 3.65 13.72 -16.47
N VAL A 729 4.93 14.09 -16.34
CA VAL A 729 5.80 13.59 -15.25
C VAL A 729 5.32 14.09 -13.88
N ARG A 730 4.97 15.38 -13.76
CA ARG A 730 4.34 15.91 -12.53
C ARG A 730 3.03 15.18 -12.26
N GLU A 731 2.30 14.88 -13.32
CA GLU A 731 1.03 14.18 -13.25
C GLU A 731 1.17 12.76 -12.68
N ALA A 732 2.11 12.00 -13.21
CA ALA A 732 2.45 10.68 -12.72
C ALA A 732 2.90 10.71 -11.26
N ALA A 733 3.76 11.67 -10.86
CA ALA A 733 4.26 11.77 -9.49
C ALA A 733 3.15 12.04 -8.46
N ILE A 734 2.20 12.94 -8.78
CA ILE A 734 1.05 13.20 -7.90
C ILE A 734 0.16 11.98 -7.81
N LYS A 735 -0.10 11.29 -8.93
CA LYS A 735 -0.93 10.10 -8.94
C LYS A 735 -0.30 8.96 -8.14
N GLU A 736 1.01 8.72 -8.33
CA GLU A 736 1.77 7.71 -7.60
C GLU A 736 1.74 7.97 -6.08
N TYR A 737 1.81 9.23 -5.65
CA TYR A 737 1.74 9.58 -4.22
C TYR A 737 0.43 9.11 -3.55
N PHE A 738 -0.71 9.25 -4.23
CA PHE A 738 -2.01 8.87 -3.65
C PHE A 738 -2.41 7.42 -3.94
N PHE A 739 -2.14 6.92 -5.14
CA PHE A 739 -2.63 5.63 -5.64
C PHE A 739 -1.55 4.57 -5.82
N GLY A 740 -0.29 4.94 -5.62
CA GLY A 740 0.86 4.06 -5.87
C GLY A 740 1.07 3.74 -7.34
N ASP A 741 1.80 2.65 -7.60
CA ASP A 741 2.14 2.16 -8.94
C ASP A 741 1.50 0.80 -9.24
N SER A 742 1.83 0.20 -10.39
CA SER A 742 1.32 -1.12 -10.79
C SER A 742 1.80 -2.27 -9.89
N ARG A 743 2.93 -2.09 -9.19
CA ARG A 743 3.49 -3.09 -8.27
C ARG A 743 2.96 -2.89 -6.85
N ARG A 744 2.44 -1.70 -6.54
CA ARG A 744 1.92 -1.30 -5.24
C ARG A 744 0.77 -0.32 -5.40
N THR A 745 -0.44 -0.85 -5.42
CA THR A 745 -1.65 -0.03 -5.39
C THR A 745 -1.93 0.47 -3.96
N LEU A 746 -2.13 1.77 -3.82
CA LEU A 746 -2.53 2.43 -2.58
C LEU A 746 -4.02 2.79 -2.62
N SER A 747 -4.64 2.80 -1.45
CA SER A 747 -6.07 3.11 -1.28
C SER A 747 -6.24 4.40 -0.49
N PRO A 748 -6.20 5.58 -1.15
CA PRO A 748 -6.41 6.86 -0.49
C PRO A 748 -7.88 7.01 -0.05
N LEU A 749 -8.13 7.84 0.96
CA LEU A 749 -9.45 8.04 1.54
C LEU A 749 -9.97 9.45 1.29
N ILE A 750 -11.20 9.55 0.76
CA ILE A 750 -11.91 10.84 0.65
C ILE A 750 -12.57 11.17 1.99
N GLN A 751 -12.31 12.36 2.49
CA GLN A 751 -12.89 12.90 3.72
C GLN A 751 -13.62 14.20 3.42
N GLN A 752 -14.86 14.32 3.90
CA GLN A 752 -15.62 15.57 3.82
C GLN A 752 -15.50 16.33 5.14
N VAL A 753 -15.00 17.57 5.07
CA VAL A 753 -14.67 18.39 6.24
C VAL A 753 -15.41 19.73 6.15
N ASP A 754 -15.83 20.28 7.29
CA ASP A 754 -16.35 21.65 7.38
C ASP A 754 -15.24 22.69 7.18
N PHE A 755 -15.55 23.81 6.55
CA PHE A 755 -14.59 24.92 6.38
C PHE A 755 -14.02 25.39 7.73
N ASP A 756 -14.84 25.37 8.78
CA ASP A 756 -14.44 25.83 10.12
C ASP A 756 -13.41 24.90 10.79
N ASN A 757 -13.24 23.68 10.26
CA ASN A 757 -12.30 22.68 10.77
C ASN A 757 -11.00 22.61 9.94
N VAL A 758 -10.83 23.46 8.94
CA VAL A 758 -9.60 23.55 8.13
C VAL A 758 -9.03 24.95 8.20
N THR A 759 -7.70 25.05 8.26
CA THR A 759 -6.98 26.33 8.16
C THR A 759 -6.12 26.28 6.92
N VAL A 760 -6.46 27.07 5.90
CA VAL A 760 -5.76 27.11 4.61
C VAL A 760 -5.01 28.43 4.47
N TYR A 761 -3.74 28.34 4.10
CA TYR A 761 -2.85 29.46 3.79
C TYR A 761 -2.45 29.43 2.33
N HIS A 762 -2.60 30.55 1.62
CA HIS A 762 -2.17 30.75 0.26
C HIS A 762 -0.84 31.47 0.19
N ASN A 763 0.07 31.02 -0.68
CA ASN A 763 1.25 31.81 -1.02
C ASN A 763 0.80 33.11 -1.71
N SER A 764 1.02 34.25 -1.06
CA SER A 764 0.64 35.54 -1.64
C SER A 764 1.48 35.86 -2.88
N ASP A 765 0.85 36.44 -3.89
CA ASP A 765 1.58 37.17 -4.93
C ASP A 765 2.05 38.50 -4.37
N GLU A 766 3.21 38.94 -4.83
CA GLU A 766 3.94 40.12 -4.36
C GLU A 766 3.05 41.25 -3.79
N HIS A 767 3.41 41.73 -2.59
CA HIS A 767 2.79 42.81 -1.82
C HIS A 767 1.52 42.44 -1.02
N SER A 768 1.66 41.53 -0.06
CA SER A 768 0.76 41.52 1.10
C SER A 768 0.82 42.89 1.81
N PRO A 769 -0.30 43.57 2.09
CA PRO A 769 -0.32 44.87 2.77
C PRO A 769 0.41 44.89 4.11
N ASN A 770 0.61 43.71 4.71
CA ASN A 770 1.24 43.51 6.02
C ASN A 770 2.65 42.90 5.95
N GLY A 771 3.20 42.68 4.74
CA GLY A 771 4.51 42.05 4.55
C GLY A 771 4.56 40.54 4.87
N GLN A 772 3.40 39.88 5.02
CA GLN A 772 3.30 38.43 5.25
C GLN A 772 3.42 37.68 3.93
N GLY A 773 4.19 36.59 3.88
CA GLY A 773 4.41 35.78 2.67
C GLY A 773 3.26 34.83 2.33
N VAL A 774 2.29 34.69 3.24
CA VAL A 774 1.06 33.90 3.05
C VAL A 774 -0.15 34.62 3.62
N THR A 775 -1.32 34.35 3.03
CA THR A 775 -2.63 34.85 3.48
C THR A 775 -3.54 33.68 3.85
N ARG A 776 -4.28 33.81 4.96
CA ARG A 776 -5.31 32.83 5.30
C ARG A 776 -6.52 33.03 4.39
N GLU A 777 -6.98 31.96 3.78
CA GLU A 777 -8.14 31.97 2.87
C GLU A 777 -9.13 30.88 3.28
N ASP A 778 -10.43 31.18 3.15
CA ASP A 778 -11.47 30.16 3.27
C ASP A 778 -11.45 29.25 2.03
N PRO A 779 -11.78 27.96 2.17
CA PRO A 779 -11.88 27.08 1.02
C PRO A 779 -12.84 27.62 -0.06
N SER A 780 -12.41 27.57 -1.32
CA SER A 780 -13.17 28.13 -2.46
C SER A 780 -13.04 27.28 -3.72
N SER A 781 -13.96 27.46 -4.67
CA SER A 781 -14.02 26.69 -5.92
C SER A 781 -12.70 26.66 -6.72
N PRO A 782 -11.88 27.74 -6.78
CA PRO A 782 -10.57 27.69 -7.43
C PRO A 782 -9.56 26.71 -6.81
N MET A 783 -9.78 26.28 -5.56
CA MET A 783 -8.94 25.29 -4.88
C MET A 783 -9.25 23.85 -5.31
N GLN A 784 -10.34 23.62 -6.03
CA GLN A 784 -10.62 22.29 -6.56
C GLN A 784 -9.46 21.82 -7.43
N HIS A 785 -9.15 20.54 -7.29
CA HIS A 785 -8.11 19.85 -8.02
C HIS A 785 -6.65 20.24 -7.71
N TRP A 786 -6.43 21.04 -6.66
CA TRP A 786 -5.11 21.35 -6.16
C TRP A 786 -4.64 20.37 -5.09
N THR A 787 -3.32 20.23 -4.99
CA THR A 787 -2.66 19.54 -3.87
C THR A 787 -2.27 20.53 -2.78
N PHE A 788 -2.62 20.24 -1.53
CA PHE A 788 -2.29 21.06 -0.36
C PHE A 788 -1.22 20.36 0.47
N ALA A 789 -0.19 21.09 0.90
CA ALA A 789 0.80 20.59 1.86
C ALA A 789 0.23 20.67 3.28
N ILE A 790 0.31 19.56 4.01
CA ILE A 790 0.00 19.50 5.44
C ILE A 790 1.27 19.89 6.19
N MET A 791 1.25 20.97 6.94
CA MET A 791 2.45 21.50 7.59
C MET A 791 2.60 20.92 9.01
N HIS A 792 3.84 20.61 9.40
CA HIS A 792 4.20 20.25 10.77
C HIS A 792 4.26 21.51 11.66
N ALA A 793 3.11 22.16 11.81
CA ALA A 793 2.91 23.38 12.58
C ALA A 793 1.52 23.39 13.21
N THR A 794 1.26 24.36 14.07
CA THR A 794 -0.07 24.60 14.67
C THR A 794 -0.69 25.89 14.14
N PRO A 795 -2.04 26.02 14.07
CA PRO A 795 -2.69 27.25 13.63
C PRO A 795 -2.45 28.49 14.53
N LYS A 796 -1.76 28.31 15.66
CA LYS A 796 -1.41 29.39 16.60
C LYS A 796 -0.11 30.09 16.23
N GLU A 797 0.72 29.44 15.40
CA GLU A 797 1.99 30.00 14.93
C GLU A 797 1.77 31.11 13.91
N SER A 798 2.80 31.93 13.68
CA SER A 798 2.69 32.98 12.66
C SER A 798 2.53 32.35 11.27
N PRO A 799 1.78 32.99 10.35
CA PRO A 799 1.61 32.47 8.99
C PRO A 799 2.94 32.16 8.28
N ASP A 800 3.95 33.02 8.45
CA ASP A 800 5.28 32.80 7.86
C ASP A 800 6.00 31.59 8.48
N SER A 801 5.84 31.35 9.80
CA SER A 801 6.39 30.15 10.45
C SER A 801 5.71 28.88 9.93
N VAL A 802 4.39 28.92 9.72
CA VAL A 802 3.60 27.82 9.16
C VAL A 802 4.05 27.51 7.73
N ARG A 803 4.18 28.54 6.87
CA ARG A 803 4.63 28.41 5.48
C ARG A 803 6.00 27.74 5.38
N ALA A 804 6.87 28.03 6.34
CA ALA A 804 8.26 27.60 6.34
C ALA A 804 8.53 26.38 7.24
N ALA A 805 7.48 25.70 7.72
CA ALA A 805 7.58 24.45 8.47
C ALA A 805 7.83 23.25 7.52
N SER A 806 8.25 22.12 8.07
CA SER A 806 8.36 20.88 7.29
C SER A 806 6.99 20.31 6.94
N VAL A 807 6.94 19.52 5.87
CA VAL A 807 5.72 18.90 5.35
C VAL A 807 5.51 17.54 5.99
N MET A 808 4.30 17.27 6.48
CA MET A 808 3.87 15.95 6.96
C MET A 808 3.39 15.05 5.81
N GLY A 809 2.77 15.64 4.80
CA GLY A 809 2.22 14.96 3.64
C GLY A 809 1.37 15.90 2.79
N PHE A 810 0.68 15.36 1.79
CA PHE A 810 -0.15 16.15 0.88
C PHE A 810 -1.60 15.65 0.88
N LEU A 811 -2.53 16.56 0.64
CA LEU A 811 -3.94 16.29 0.39
C LEU A 811 -4.30 16.73 -1.01
N TYR A 812 -5.28 16.10 -1.64
CA TYR A 812 -5.85 16.55 -2.90
C TYR A 812 -7.28 17.03 -2.70
N VAL A 813 -7.60 18.24 -3.18
CA VAL A 813 -8.94 18.81 -3.08
C VAL A 813 -9.80 18.25 -4.21
N SER A 814 -10.68 17.30 -3.91
CA SER A 814 -11.56 16.70 -4.91
C SER A 814 -12.78 17.55 -5.27
N ASP A 815 -13.31 18.31 -4.30
CA ASP A 815 -14.53 19.08 -4.45
C ASP A 815 -14.62 20.14 -3.34
N VAL A 816 -15.20 21.30 -3.65
CA VAL A 816 -15.45 22.39 -2.70
C VAL A 816 -16.89 22.87 -2.90
N ASP A 817 -17.71 22.68 -1.86
CA ASP A 817 -19.10 23.12 -1.80
C ASP A 817 -19.19 24.36 -0.92
N GLU A 818 -19.14 25.53 -1.55
CA GLU A 818 -19.21 26.83 -0.88
C GLU A 818 -20.57 27.07 -0.21
N GLU A 819 -21.66 26.56 -0.79
CA GLU A 819 -23.01 26.72 -0.24
C GLU A 819 -23.19 25.96 1.06
N ARG A 820 -22.68 24.71 1.12
CA ARG A 820 -22.71 23.88 2.32
C ARG A 820 -21.54 24.12 3.26
N ARG A 821 -20.55 24.95 2.86
CA ARG A 821 -19.27 25.17 3.56
C ARG A 821 -18.54 23.86 3.85
N LYS A 822 -18.46 22.98 2.85
CA LYS A 822 -17.83 21.66 2.94
C LYS A 822 -16.74 21.50 1.88
N ILE A 823 -15.61 20.92 2.27
CA ILE A 823 -14.52 20.55 1.36
C ILE A 823 -14.33 19.03 1.37
N LYS A 824 -14.12 18.42 0.21
CA LYS A 824 -13.76 16.99 0.09
C LYS A 824 -12.28 16.85 -0.21
N LEU A 825 -11.55 16.25 0.72
CA LEU A 825 -10.10 16.07 0.67
C LEU A 825 -9.78 14.59 0.51
N LEU A 826 -9.00 14.26 -0.52
CA LEU A 826 -8.38 12.95 -0.68
C LEU A 826 -7.08 12.92 0.14
N ALA A 827 -7.00 12.02 1.11
CA ALA A 827 -5.86 11.84 1.99
C ALA A 827 -5.15 10.50 1.71
N PRO A 828 -3.81 10.45 1.79
CA PRO A 828 -3.04 9.22 1.53
C PRO A 828 -3.17 8.20 2.67
N VAL A 829 -3.61 8.60 3.86
CA VAL A 829 -3.74 7.74 5.05
C VAL A 829 -5.16 7.75 5.58
N SER A 830 -5.64 6.58 6.01
CA SER A 830 -6.92 6.39 6.71
C SER A 830 -6.83 6.94 8.14
N GLY A 831 -7.18 8.21 8.32
CA GLY A 831 -7.24 8.85 9.63
C GLY A 831 -7.91 10.22 9.51
N ARG A 832 -8.54 10.70 10.58
CA ARG A 832 -9.15 12.05 10.55
C ARG A 832 -8.06 13.10 10.35
N LEU A 833 -8.31 14.05 9.45
CA LEU A 833 -7.49 15.25 9.36
C LEU A 833 -7.47 15.95 10.73
N GLY A 834 -6.27 16.20 11.27
CA GLY A 834 -6.11 16.93 12.52
C GLY A 834 -6.32 18.43 12.33
N ASP A 835 -5.87 19.22 13.31
CA ASP A 835 -5.91 20.68 13.26
C ASP A 835 -4.69 21.31 12.56
N GLN A 836 -3.91 20.51 11.84
CA GLN A 836 -2.74 21.01 11.12
C GLN A 836 -3.13 22.01 10.03
N PRO A 837 -2.39 23.12 9.90
CA PRO A 837 -2.61 24.07 8.84
C PRO A 837 -2.17 23.50 7.49
N LEU A 838 -2.92 23.89 6.45
CA LEU A 838 -2.70 23.49 5.07
C LEU A 838 -2.13 24.68 4.29
N VAL A 839 -1.13 24.44 3.44
CA VAL A 839 -0.58 25.47 2.54
C VAL A 839 -0.83 25.05 1.09
N TRP A 840 -1.37 25.97 0.30
CA TRP A 840 -1.51 25.80 -1.16
C TRP A 840 -0.68 26.86 -1.89
N GLY A 841 0.09 26.38 -2.85
CA GLY A 841 0.93 27.20 -3.73
C GLY A 841 0.30 27.34 -5.11
N LYS A 842 1.11 27.87 -6.03
CA LYS A 842 0.76 28.05 -7.44
C LYS A 842 1.30 26.96 -8.35
N TRP A 843 2.07 26.05 -7.76
CA TRP A 843 2.74 24.98 -8.44
C TRP A 843 2.74 23.72 -7.57
N PRO A 844 2.56 22.53 -8.16
CA PRO A 844 2.29 22.24 -9.58
C PRO A 844 0.89 22.67 -10.03
N GLU A 845 0.63 22.77 -11.34
CA GLU A 845 -0.67 23.19 -11.89
C GLU A 845 -1.84 22.28 -11.44
N PRO A 846 -3.10 22.78 -11.44
CA PRO A 846 -4.25 22.00 -10.99
C PRO A 846 -4.58 20.85 -11.94
N PHE A 847 -5.10 19.77 -11.38
CA PHE A 847 -5.23 18.49 -12.07
C PHE A 847 -6.66 18.15 -12.49
N ILE A 848 -6.94 18.03 -13.79
CA ILE A 848 -8.30 17.97 -14.34
C ILE A 848 -9.25 17.02 -13.57
N ASN A 849 -8.79 15.84 -13.12
CA ASN A 849 -9.42 15.07 -12.03
C ASN A 849 -8.53 13.87 -11.64
N LEU A 850 -8.19 13.66 -10.37
CA LEU A 850 -7.55 12.40 -9.92
C LEU A 850 -8.55 11.25 -9.73
N LEU A 851 -9.85 11.55 -9.68
CA LEU A 851 -10.95 10.61 -9.38
C LEU A 851 -11.87 10.35 -10.59
N GLY A 852 -11.54 10.89 -11.76
CA GLY A 852 -12.36 10.88 -12.98
C GLY A 852 -11.80 10.01 -14.08
#